data_AF-A0A7W8YPZ0-F1
#
_entry.id   AF-A0A7W8YPZ0-F1
#
_cell.length_a   1.000
_cell.length_b   1.000
_cell.length_c   1.000
_cell.angle_alpha   90.00
_cell.angle_beta   90.00
_cell.angle_gamma   90.00
#
_symmetry.space_group_name_H-M   'P 1'
#
loop_
_entity.id
_entity.type
_entity.pdbx_description
1 polymer ?
#
loop_
_entity_poly.entity_id
_entity_poly.type
_entity_poly.pdbx_seq_one_letter_code
_entity_poly.pdbx_strand_id
1 'polypeptide(L)'
;MLDINTEIDTLRLAINKQLDPEIRAELGQFFTPGNVGMFMASLFKDIKGEVSLLEPGVGIGSLVGSFVQEAAKRKQLDNLIIESFDLETGIKPVLEKTINFCNKVAATEGFKIEHQFHRKDFIISAVSEIHKNMDKRFSHVIMNPPYKKINSDGNHRLALRTVGIEAVNLYAAFFALSVEMLKDGGELVAIIPRSFCNGTYYQPFREFLLKSGSIKHIHIFDSRSKAFASDEVLQENIIIHFIKGLTSQNVTITSSPDANFHIDKDSDTIVTTDMTTREISFDKLVQPKDKQFFIHIAATSREQDIINRLSCFTTSLEDLGIKVSTGPVVDFRHQDDWIKQPEPGAAPLLYPHHFTGSFSWPKETKKPNAIRHSPQTNSFLWQNKGHFVVVKRFSSKEEKHRIMAFVYGSDLPGELIGFDNKLNVFHTNKIGLSKDLAKGLYIYLNSSLLDKYYRQFGGHTQVNASDLKSLHYPDKETLERIGKKVIDLELSQPKIDLLLDQEIENTEKEITKNPLMAHGKIEEVLGILKQLGMPRQQLNERSALTLLALLAIQPDGLWEEAERPMIGVTPIMDWIASIYGKAYAPNTRETFRRQTLHQFIDSGIALYNPDDPKRAVNSPKACYQIAPELHNVLISYGKKQWDENLKLYMGQRETLIKRYAMARDMEQIPLIIDEETTIKLSAGEHSELIKAIIIEFGPRFAPGAEVIYVGDTGAKNGYFKTERLKELGVEVDNHGKMPDVVLYWKEKNWLFLIESVTSHGPVDGKRHGELKTLFSTSSAGLVYVTAFPSRSRLKEYLDVMSWETEIWFADSPTHLMHLNGDRFLGPHTS
;
A
#
# COMPACT_ATOMS: atom_id res chain seq x y z
N MET A 1 -7.23 -1.43 -27.31
CA MET A 1 -5.75 -1.47 -27.20
C MET A 1 -5.38 -2.87 -26.73
N LEU A 2 -4.41 -3.53 -27.36
CA LEU A 2 -3.89 -4.81 -26.87
C LEU A 2 -3.25 -4.56 -25.50
N ASP A 3 -3.65 -5.30 -24.46
CA ASP A 3 -3.00 -5.21 -23.15
C ASP A 3 -1.73 -6.07 -23.15
N ILE A 4 -0.59 -5.47 -23.51
CA ILE A 4 0.68 -6.20 -23.59
C ILE A 4 1.19 -6.64 -22.22
N ASN A 5 0.77 -5.99 -21.13
CA ASN A 5 1.20 -6.41 -19.79
C ASN A 5 0.68 -7.81 -19.47
N THR A 6 -0.54 -8.14 -19.87
CA THR A 6 -1.12 -9.48 -19.69
C THR A 6 -0.38 -10.55 -20.52
N GLU A 7 -0.04 -10.25 -21.77
CA GLU A 7 0.72 -11.16 -22.65
C GLU A 7 2.14 -11.41 -22.11
N ILE A 8 2.83 -10.34 -21.68
CA ILE A 8 4.18 -10.43 -21.14
C ILE A 8 4.19 -11.13 -19.77
N ASP A 9 3.18 -10.92 -18.93
CA ASP A 9 3.07 -11.65 -17.66
C ASP A 9 2.82 -13.15 -17.88
N THR A 10 2.07 -13.51 -18.93
CA THR A 10 1.90 -14.91 -19.35
C THR A 10 3.24 -15.53 -19.77
N LEU A 11 4.05 -14.81 -20.56
CA LEU A 11 5.42 -15.22 -20.90
C LEU A 11 6.29 -15.37 -19.64
N ARG A 12 6.22 -14.41 -18.70
CA ARG A 12 6.95 -14.44 -17.43
C ARG A 12 6.63 -15.70 -16.63
N LEU A 13 5.35 -16.02 -16.48
CA LEU A 13 4.90 -17.20 -15.74
C LEU A 13 5.32 -18.50 -16.41
N ALA A 14 5.36 -18.55 -17.74
CA ALA A 14 5.84 -19.71 -18.49
C ALA A 14 7.35 -19.94 -18.28
N ILE A 15 8.14 -18.88 -18.33
CA ILE A 15 9.61 -18.94 -18.18
C ILE A 15 10.02 -19.21 -16.73
N ASN A 16 9.30 -18.62 -15.77
CA ASN A 16 9.53 -18.89 -14.35
C ASN A 16 9.38 -20.37 -13.98
N LYS A 17 8.58 -21.13 -14.75
CA LYS A 17 8.44 -22.59 -14.58
C LYS A 17 9.59 -23.39 -15.21
N GLN A 18 10.37 -22.79 -16.10
CA GLN A 18 11.45 -23.44 -16.86
C GLN A 18 12.85 -23.12 -16.34
N LEU A 19 13.01 -22.00 -15.61
CA LEU A 19 14.28 -21.59 -15.03
C LEU A 19 14.54 -22.29 -13.69
N ASP A 20 15.79 -22.69 -13.46
CA ASP A 20 16.24 -23.26 -12.19
C ASP A 20 16.21 -22.19 -11.07
N PRO A 21 15.46 -22.43 -9.96
CA PRO A 21 15.43 -21.53 -8.82
C PRO A 21 16.82 -21.24 -8.20
N GLU A 22 17.77 -22.19 -8.26
CA GLU A 22 19.12 -22.00 -7.71
C GLU A 22 19.92 -20.98 -8.53
N ILE A 23 19.81 -21.03 -9.86
CA ILE A 23 20.47 -20.07 -10.77
C ILE A 23 19.91 -18.65 -10.56
N ARG A 24 18.59 -18.52 -10.36
CA ARG A 24 17.95 -17.23 -10.06
C ARG A 24 18.44 -16.62 -8.75
N ALA A 25 18.56 -17.45 -7.71
CA ALA A 25 19.08 -17.03 -6.41
C ALA A 25 20.57 -16.66 -6.49
N GLU A 26 21.37 -17.39 -7.26
CA GLU A 26 22.80 -17.14 -7.44
C GLU A 26 23.07 -15.82 -8.19
N LEU A 27 22.26 -15.52 -9.20
CA LEU A 27 22.34 -14.28 -9.99
C LEU A 27 21.60 -13.11 -9.33
N GLY A 28 20.72 -13.37 -8.36
CA GLY A 28 19.92 -12.36 -7.68
C GLY A 28 18.90 -11.69 -8.61
N GLN A 29 18.39 -12.41 -9.61
CA GLN A 29 17.49 -11.90 -10.65
C GLN A 29 16.03 -12.33 -10.38
N PHE A 30 15.12 -11.34 -10.44
CA PHE A 30 13.68 -11.53 -10.25
C PHE A 30 12.94 -10.74 -11.32
N PHE A 31 12.08 -11.41 -12.11
CA PHE A 31 11.29 -10.72 -13.12
C PHE A 31 10.12 -9.97 -12.48
N THR A 32 10.00 -8.70 -12.82
CA THR A 32 8.95 -7.82 -12.29
C THR A 32 7.57 -8.25 -12.82
N PRO A 33 6.58 -8.49 -11.95
CA PRO A 33 5.20 -8.73 -12.37
C PRO A 33 4.63 -7.56 -13.17
N GLY A 34 3.75 -7.84 -14.14
CA GLY A 34 3.20 -6.82 -15.05
C GLY A 34 2.45 -5.69 -14.34
N ASN A 35 1.74 -5.99 -13.25
CA ASN A 35 1.06 -4.99 -12.42
C ASN A 35 2.01 -4.01 -11.72
N VAL A 36 3.15 -4.51 -11.22
CA VAL A 36 4.20 -3.67 -10.63
C VAL A 36 4.87 -2.82 -11.71
N GLY A 37 5.18 -3.41 -12.87
CA GLY A 37 5.75 -2.67 -14.01
C GLY A 37 4.84 -1.55 -14.50
N MET A 38 3.53 -1.82 -14.58
CA MET A 38 2.51 -0.82 -14.94
C MET A 38 2.50 0.35 -13.95
N PHE A 39 2.53 0.08 -12.63
CA PHE A 39 2.64 1.13 -11.63
C PHE A 39 3.94 1.92 -11.77
N MET A 40 5.09 1.25 -11.92
CA MET A 40 6.38 1.92 -12.13
C MET A 40 6.37 2.84 -13.36
N ALA A 41 5.85 2.37 -14.50
CA ALA A 41 5.77 3.16 -15.72
C ALA A 41 4.88 4.40 -15.54
N SER A 42 3.79 4.30 -14.77
CA SER A 42 2.90 5.44 -14.52
C SER A 42 3.55 6.58 -13.74
N LEU A 43 4.63 6.32 -12.99
CA LEU A 43 5.32 7.33 -12.17
C LEU A 43 6.13 8.33 -13.01
N PHE A 44 6.50 8.00 -14.24
CA PHE A 44 7.19 8.96 -15.12
C PHE A 44 6.30 10.16 -15.36
N LYS A 45 6.87 11.37 -15.23
CA LYS A 45 6.14 12.61 -15.42
C LYS A 45 5.94 12.89 -16.91
N ASP A 46 6.99 12.79 -17.71
CA ASP A 46 6.98 13.19 -19.12
C ASP A 46 7.43 12.06 -20.06
N ILE A 47 6.49 11.30 -20.63
CA ILE A 47 6.77 10.36 -21.74
C ILE A 47 6.24 10.98 -23.04
N LYS A 48 7.06 11.83 -23.68
CA LYS A 48 6.67 12.56 -24.89
C LYS A 48 7.84 12.85 -25.82
N GLY A 49 7.54 13.06 -27.11
CA GLY A 49 8.52 13.39 -28.14
C GLY A 49 9.47 12.24 -28.44
N GLU A 50 10.77 12.55 -28.53
CA GLU A 50 11.84 11.56 -28.68
C GLU A 50 12.34 11.05 -27.32
N VAL A 51 12.06 9.78 -27.04
CA VAL A 51 12.48 9.13 -25.80
C VAL A 51 13.62 8.16 -26.08
N SER A 52 14.70 8.29 -25.32
CA SER A 52 15.74 7.27 -25.19
C SER A 52 15.63 6.63 -23.81
N LEU A 53 15.30 5.33 -23.80
CA LEU A 53 15.03 4.49 -22.64
C LEU A 53 16.18 3.51 -22.43
N LEU A 54 16.66 3.42 -21.18
CA LEU A 54 17.61 2.40 -20.73
C LEU A 54 16.93 1.41 -19.76
N GLU A 55 17.10 0.11 -20.02
CA GLU A 55 16.85 -0.95 -19.04
C GLU A 55 18.14 -1.78 -18.81
N PRO A 56 18.88 -1.52 -17.72
CA PRO A 56 20.23 -2.05 -17.50
C PRO A 56 20.29 -3.53 -17.10
N GLY A 57 19.15 -4.14 -16.77
CA GLY A 57 19.00 -5.56 -16.43
C GLY A 57 17.64 -6.03 -16.89
N VAL A 58 17.51 -6.26 -18.19
CA VAL A 58 16.20 -6.31 -18.87
C VAL A 58 15.41 -7.60 -18.61
N GLY A 59 16.10 -8.73 -18.39
CA GLY A 59 15.44 -10.02 -18.36
C GLY A 59 14.48 -10.17 -19.54
N ILE A 60 13.25 -10.59 -19.27
CA ILE A 60 12.25 -10.81 -20.33
C ILE A 60 11.65 -9.52 -20.94
N GLY A 61 12.02 -8.34 -20.45
CA GLY A 61 11.53 -7.05 -20.94
C GLY A 61 10.18 -6.60 -20.36
N SER A 62 9.79 -7.09 -19.17
CA SER A 62 8.53 -6.70 -18.51
C SER A 62 8.41 -5.20 -18.31
N LEU A 63 9.49 -4.53 -17.90
CA LEU A 63 9.47 -3.09 -17.64
C LEU A 63 9.46 -2.27 -18.95
N VAL A 64 10.23 -2.68 -19.97
CA VAL A 64 10.07 -2.15 -21.34
C VAL A 64 8.61 -2.24 -21.79
N GLY A 65 7.97 -3.40 -21.65
CA GLY A 65 6.57 -3.58 -22.03
C GLY A 65 5.63 -2.62 -21.31
N SER A 66 5.75 -2.52 -19.98
CA SER A 66 4.94 -1.58 -19.21
C SER A 66 5.18 -0.12 -19.58
N PHE A 67 6.42 0.27 -19.87
CA PHE A 67 6.75 1.62 -20.35
C PHE A 67 6.08 1.91 -21.69
N VAL A 68 6.16 0.98 -22.66
CA VAL A 68 5.53 1.12 -23.97
C VAL A 68 4.01 1.23 -23.85
N GLN A 69 3.38 0.41 -23.00
CA GLN A 69 1.94 0.46 -22.74
C GLN A 69 1.51 1.82 -22.17
N GLU A 70 2.27 2.36 -21.23
CA GLU A 70 2.01 3.68 -20.64
C GLU A 70 2.24 4.81 -21.67
N ALA A 71 3.31 4.73 -22.46
CA ALA A 71 3.58 5.70 -23.52
C ALA A 71 2.47 5.74 -24.58
N ALA A 72 2.00 4.55 -24.99
CA ALA A 72 0.86 4.37 -25.88
C ALA A 72 -0.42 4.99 -25.33
N LYS A 73 -0.70 4.81 -24.03
CA LYS A 73 -1.84 5.44 -23.34
C LYS A 73 -1.78 6.97 -23.42
N ARG A 74 -0.59 7.56 -23.29
CA ARG A 74 -0.41 9.02 -23.28
C ARG A 74 -0.53 9.67 -24.66
N LYS A 75 -0.27 8.94 -25.75
CA LYS A 75 -0.37 9.43 -27.14
C LYS A 75 0.43 10.70 -27.43
N GLN A 76 1.61 10.80 -26.83
CA GLN A 76 2.50 11.97 -26.95
C GLN A 76 3.90 11.61 -27.47
N LEU A 77 4.12 10.35 -27.83
CA LEU A 77 5.43 9.82 -28.22
C LEU A 77 5.60 9.83 -29.73
N ASP A 78 6.76 10.32 -30.20
CA ASP A 78 7.12 10.32 -31.62
C ASP A 78 8.03 9.13 -31.96
N ASN A 79 9.08 8.94 -31.16
CA ASN A 79 10.08 7.89 -31.34
C ASN A 79 10.59 7.36 -29.99
N LEU A 80 10.81 6.04 -29.93
CA LEU A 80 11.33 5.35 -28.75
C LEU A 80 12.58 4.55 -29.11
N ILE A 81 13.73 4.96 -28.59
CA ILE A 81 14.99 4.23 -28.69
C ILE A 81 15.20 3.51 -27.36
N ILE A 82 15.34 2.19 -27.41
CA ILE A 82 15.48 1.32 -26.24
C ILE A 82 16.86 0.68 -26.29
N GLU A 83 17.71 0.98 -25.30
CA GLU A 83 18.93 0.21 -25.04
C GLU A 83 18.72 -0.68 -23.84
N SER A 84 19.03 -1.96 -23.98
CA SER A 84 18.84 -2.92 -22.90
C SER A 84 20.04 -3.85 -22.74
N PHE A 85 20.33 -4.22 -21.48
CA PHE A 85 21.50 -5.01 -21.12
C PHE A 85 21.08 -6.27 -20.36
N ASP A 86 21.72 -7.39 -20.68
CA ASP A 86 21.65 -8.62 -19.90
C ASP A 86 22.91 -9.48 -20.11
N LEU A 87 23.23 -10.36 -19.16
CA LEU A 87 24.33 -11.31 -19.27
C LEU A 87 23.88 -12.63 -19.90
N GLU A 88 22.62 -13.00 -19.73
CA GLU A 88 22.12 -14.34 -20.04
C GLU A 88 21.89 -14.59 -21.53
N THR A 89 22.27 -15.77 -22.01
CA THR A 89 22.02 -16.22 -23.38
C THR A 89 20.54 -16.46 -23.66
N GLY A 90 19.83 -17.05 -22.69
CA GLY A 90 18.45 -17.50 -22.83
C GLY A 90 17.42 -16.36 -22.88
N ILE A 91 17.82 -15.16 -22.47
CA ILE A 91 16.93 -14.00 -22.39
C ILE A 91 16.60 -13.42 -23.77
N LYS A 92 17.56 -13.37 -24.70
CA LYS A 92 17.38 -12.69 -25.99
C LYS A 92 16.15 -13.17 -26.78
N PRO A 93 15.92 -14.49 -26.99
CA PRO A 93 14.74 -14.95 -27.74
C PRO A 93 13.41 -14.61 -27.08
N VAL A 94 13.39 -14.48 -25.74
CA VAL A 94 12.19 -14.08 -24.99
C VAL A 94 11.97 -12.58 -25.15
N LEU A 95 13.03 -11.79 -24.94
CA LEU A 95 12.98 -10.34 -25.08
C LEU A 95 12.49 -9.94 -26.48
N GLU A 96 12.94 -10.63 -27.53
CA GLU A 96 12.47 -10.40 -28.90
C GLU A 96 10.95 -10.59 -29.04
N LYS A 97 10.33 -11.54 -28.31
CA LYS A 97 8.86 -11.67 -28.28
C LYS A 97 8.19 -10.45 -27.64
N THR A 98 8.74 -9.97 -26.54
CA THR A 98 8.26 -8.77 -25.85
C THR A 98 8.38 -7.53 -26.74
N ILE A 99 9.52 -7.35 -27.41
CA ILE A 99 9.73 -6.25 -28.37
C ILE A 99 8.77 -6.36 -29.56
N ASN A 100 8.45 -7.57 -30.02
CA ASN A 100 7.43 -7.77 -31.05
C ASN A 100 6.02 -7.37 -30.58
N PHE A 101 5.66 -7.62 -29.32
CA PHE A 101 4.41 -7.08 -28.76
C PHE A 101 4.43 -5.56 -28.69
N CYS A 102 5.55 -4.97 -28.26
CA CYS A 102 5.73 -3.52 -28.23
C CYS A 102 5.58 -2.89 -29.62
N ASN A 103 6.19 -3.50 -30.66
CA ASN A 103 6.09 -3.05 -32.04
C ASN A 103 4.65 -3.08 -32.59
N LYS A 104 3.84 -4.08 -32.19
CA LYS A 104 2.42 -4.13 -32.57
C LYS A 104 1.62 -2.97 -31.97
N VAL A 105 1.89 -2.62 -30.71
CA VAL A 105 1.27 -1.46 -30.06
C VAL A 105 1.74 -0.17 -30.74
N ALA A 106 3.04 -0.03 -30.97
CA ALA A 106 3.62 1.14 -31.63
C ALA A 106 3.03 1.38 -33.04
N ALA A 107 2.87 0.31 -33.82
CA ALA A 107 2.23 0.37 -35.14
C ALA A 107 0.76 0.80 -35.08
N THR A 108 0.06 0.44 -34.00
CA THR A 108 -1.36 0.80 -33.80
C THR A 108 -1.51 2.27 -33.37
N GLU A 109 -0.60 2.77 -32.52
CA GLU A 109 -0.68 4.11 -31.94
C GLU A 109 0.16 5.16 -32.70
N GLY A 110 0.94 4.74 -33.71
CA GLY A 110 1.59 5.65 -34.66
C GLY A 110 2.98 6.15 -34.26
N PHE A 111 3.73 5.43 -33.41
CA PHE A 111 5.12 5.76 -33.06
C PHE A 111 6.11 4.66 -33.47
N LYS A 112 7.41 4.99 -33.50
CA LYS A 112 8.47 4.04 -33.86
C LYS A 112 9.21 3.53 -32.63
N ILE A 113 9.62 2.27 -32.69
CA ILE A 113 10.51 1.66 -31.69
C ILE A 113 11.78 1.17 -32.38
N GLU A 114 12.92 1.59 -31.86
CA GLU A 114 14.23 1.04 -32.18
C GLU A 114 14.78 0.37 -30.92
N HIS A 115 15.17 -0.90 -31.02
CA HIS A 115 15.69 -1.66 -29.88
C HIS A 115 17.10 -2.17 -30.14
N GLN A 116 17.99 -1.92 -29.18
CA GLN A 116 19.36 -2.42 -29.16
C GLN A 116 19.60 -3.24 -27.89
N PHE A 117 19.84 -4.54 -28.08
CA PHE A 117 20.20 -5.45 -26.99
C PHE A 117 21.72 -5.63 -26.89
N HIS A 118 22.26 -5.39 -25.70
CA HIS A 118 23.66 -5.55 -25.37
C HIS A 118 23.87 -6.71 -24.42
N ARG A 119 24.41 -7.83 -24.95
CA ARG A 119 24.81 -8.97 -24.12
C ARG A 119 26.16 -8.72 -23.45
N LYS A 120 26.19 -7.86 -22.43
CA LYS A 120 27.41 -7.42 -21.74
C LYS A 120 27.13 -7.14 -20.27
N ASP A 121 28.20 -7.14 -19.47
CA ASP A 121 28.14 -6.64 -18.10
C ASP A 121 27.86 -5.13 -18.11
N PHE A 122 26.72 -4.74 -17.55
CA PHE A 122 26.29 -3.35 -17.52
C PHE A 122 27.27 -2.45 -16.76
N ILE A 123 27.80 -2.90 -15.62
CA ILE A 123 28.72 -2.09 -14.80
C ILE A 123 29.98 -1.75 -15.60
N ILE A 124 30.58 -2.77 -16.22
CA ILE A 124 31.81 -2.58 -17.00
C ILE A 124 31.55 -1.75 -18.26
N SER A 125 30.41 -1.98 -18.92
CA SER A 125 30.03 -1.23 -20.12
C SER A 125 29.76 0.24 -19.82
N ALA A 126 28.95 0.54 -18.80
CA ALA A 126 28.62 1.90 -18.39
C ALA A 126 29.87 2.68 -17.93
N VAL A 127 30.73 2.06 -17.13
CA VAL A 127 32.02 2.69 -16.73
C VAL A 127 32.88 3.01 -17.95
N SER A 128 32.97 2.09 -18.92
CA SER A 128 33.71 2.31 -20.17
C SER A 128 33.13 3.46 -20.99
N GLU A 129 31.81 3.59 -21.04
CA GLU A 129 31.11 4.67 -21.75
C GLU A 129 31.28 6.03 -21.07
N ILE A 130 31.20 6.07 -19.74
CA ILE A 130 31.45 7.28 -18.94
C ILE A 130 32.89 7.78 -19.18
N HIS A 131 33.90 6.90 -19.18
CA HIS A 131 35.28 7.29 -19.49
C HIS A 131 35.47 7.83 -20.91
N LYS A 132 34.59 7.44 -21.84
CA LYS A 132 34.60 7.93 -23.22
C LYS A 132 33.78 9.21 -23.41
N ASN A 133 33.27 9.80 -22.32
CA ASN A 133 32.31 10.92 -22.33
C ASN A 133 31.07 10.63 -23.20
N MET A 134 30.63 9.37 -23.20
CA MET A 134 29.36 8.93 -23.79
C MET A 134 28.29 8.78 -22.70
N ASP A 135 28.45 9.49 -21.59
CA ASP A 135 27.44 9.70 -20.55
C ASP A 135 26.32 10.64 -21.04
N LYS A 136 25.22 10.72 -20.28
CA LYS A 136 24.08 11.62 -20.57
C LYS A 136 23.38 11.40 -21.92
N ARG A 137 23.08 10.14 -22.27
CA ARG A 137 22.39 9.78 -23.53
C ARG A 137 20.91 9.47 -23.34
N PHE A 138 20.51 9.04 -22.14
CA PHE A 138 19.16 8.59 -21.89
C PHE A 138 18.27 9.69 -21.31
N SER A 139 17.03 9.72 -21.74
CA SER A 139 15.97 10.54 -21.13
C SER A 139 15.28 9.81 -19.99
N HIS A 140 15.20 8.49 -20.07
CA HIS A 140 14.42 7.64 -19.18
C HIS A 140 15.21 6.40 -18.81
N VAL A 141 15.12 5.98 -17.55
CA VAL A 141 15.62 4.69 -17.07
C VAL A 141 14.50 4.01 -16.30
N ILE A 142 14.18 2.76 -16.64
CA ILE A 142 13.31 1.91 -15.82
C ILE A 142 14.08 0.65 -15.44
N MET A 143 14.04 0.23 -14.16
CA MET A 143 14.82 -0.94 -13.76
C MET A 143 14.33 -1.70 -12.52
N ASN A 144 14.62 -3.00 -12.53
CA ASN A 144 14.67 -3.87 -11.36
C ASN A 144 16.06 -4.55 -11.35
N PRO A 145 17.08 -3.89 -10.75
CA PRO A 145 18.47 -4.34 -10.85
C PRO A 145 18.72 -5.59 -9.95
N PRO A 146 19.82 -6.32 -10.17
CA PRO A 146 20.12 -7.52 -9.39
C PRO A 146 20.52 -7.22 -7.93
N TYR A 147 20.11 -8.07 -6.99
CA TYR A 147 20.31 -7.88 -5.54
C TYR A 147 21.45 -8.75 -5.00
N LYS A 148 22.70 -8.32 -5.19
CA LYS A 148 23.88 -9.07 -4.73
C LYS A 148 24.96 -8.16 -4.16
N LYS A 149 25.56 -8.57 -3.04
CA LYS A 149 26.67 -7.82 -2.42
C LYS A 149 27.88 -7.82 -3.37
N ILE A 150 28.49 -6.65 -3.55
CA ILE A 150 29.72 -6.50 -4.34
C ILE A 150 30.90 -6.97 -3.48
N ASN A 151 31.76 -7.80 -4.06
CA ASN A 151 33.01 -8.20 -3.42
C ASN A 151 33.94 -6.98 -3.30
N SER A 152 34.48 -6.72 -2.10
CA SER A 152 35.34 -5.56 -1.80
C SER A 152 36.58 -5.49 -2.69
N ASP A 153 37.09 -6.64 -3.11
CA ASP A 153 38.31 -6.75 -3.92
C ASP A 153 38.00 -7.18 -5.36
N GLY A 154 36.72 -7.15 -5.75
CA GLY A 154 36.27 -7.57 -7.08
C GLY A 154 36.40 -6.50 -8.16
N ASN A 155 36.43 -6.95 -9.42
CA ASN A 155 36.53 -6.09 -10.60
C ASN A 155 35.45 -5.01 -10.67
N HIS A 156 34.21 -5.30 -10.25
CA HIS A 156 33.14 -4.29 -10.19
C HIS A 156 33.46 -3.15 -9.23
N ARG A 157 34.01 -3.44 -8.05
CA ARG A 157 34.38 -2.42 -7.05
C ARG A 157 35.49 -1.52 -7.59
N LEU A 158 36.49 -2.12 -8.25
CA LEU A 158 37.59 -1.38 -8.88
C LEU A 158 37.06 -0.48 -10.01
N ALA A 159 36.21 -1.01 -10.90
CA ALA A 159 35.63 -0.25 -12.01
C ALA A 159 34.80 0.95 -11.52
N LEU A 160 33.91 0.76 -10.56
CA LEU A 160 33.06 1.84 -10.00
C LEU A 160 33.90 2.99 -9.41
N ARG A 161 34.99 2.67 -8.72
CA ARG A 161 35.89 3.68 -8.15
C ARG A 161 36.54 4.58 -9.19
N THR A 162 36.79 4.07 -10.41
CA THR A 162 37.37 4.89 -11.49
C THR A 162 36.46 6.02 -11.96
N VAL A 163 35.15 5.93 -11.68
CA VAL A 163 34.14 6.96 -11.97
C VAL A 163 33.58 7.60 -10.70
N GLY A 164 34.27 7.44 -9.56
CA GLY A 164 33.89 8.08 -8.29
C GLY A 164 32.69 7.46 -7.56
N ILE A 165 32.23 6.26 -7.95
CA ILE A 165 31.08 5.59 -7.34
C ILE A 165 31.57 4.56 -6.30
N GLU A 166 31.03 4.64 -5.08
CA GLU A 166 31.29 3.66 -4.01
C GLU A 166 29.97 2.96 -3.62
N ALA A 167 29.77 1.73 -4.09
CA ALA A 167 28.53 0.96 -3.86
C ALA A 167 28.83 -0.45 -3.31
N VAL A 168 28.10 -0.88 -2.28
CA VAL A 168 28.30 -2.18 -1.61
C VAL A 168 27.42 -3.31 -2.16
N ASN A 169 26.44 -2.97 -2.99
CA ASN A 169 25.50 -3.91 -3.61
C ASN A 169 25.30 -3.53 -5.09
N LEU A 170 25.04 -4.53 -5.95
CA LEU A 170 24.83 -4.33 -7.38
C LEU A 170 23.68 -3.37 -7.68
N TYR A 171 22.55 -3.42 -6.95
CA TYR A 171 21.44 -2.49 -7.22
C TYR A 171 21.86 -1.02 -7.08
N ALA A 172 22.69 -0.71 -6.09
CA ALA A 172 23.17 0.65 -5.85
C ALA A 172 24.16 1.09 -6.95
N ALA A 173 24.98 0.16 -7.44
CA ALA A 173 25.87 0.41 -8.58
C ALA A 173 25.09 0.65 -9.88
N PHE A 174 24.09 -0.19 -10.17
CA PHE A 174 23.22 -0.05 -11.34
C PHE A 174 22.47 1.28 -11.30
N PHE A 175 21.90 1.63 -10.15
CA PHE A 175 21.23 2.91 -9.95
C PHE A 175 22.18 4.09 -10.21
N ALA A 176 23.35 4.11 -9.56
CA ALA A 176 24.28 5.22 -9.67
C ALA A 176 24.81 5.42 -11.10
N LEU A 177 25.19 4.32 -11.77
CA LEU A 177 25.64 4.38 -13.17
C LEU A 177 24.52 4.84 -14.10
N SER A 178 23.30 4.37 -13.90
CA SER A 178 22.16 4.82 -14.73
C SER A 178 21.87 6.31 -14.54
N VAL A 179 22.03 6.84 -13.31
CA VAL A 179 21.96 8.28 -13.07
C VAL A 179 23.07 9.03 -13.82
N GLU A 180 24.30 8.53 -13.85
CA GLU A 180 25.37 9.14 -14.65
C GLU A 180 25.04 9.14 -16.15
N MET A 181 24.45 8.06 -16.66
CA MET A 181 24.06 7.93 -18.08
C MET A 181 22.81 8.74 -18.47
N LEU A 182 22.03 9.25 -17.52
CA LEU A 182 20.88 10.12 -17.78
C LEU A 182 21.30 11.53 -18.20
N LYS A 183 20.53 12.15 -19.10
CA LYS A 183 20.56 13.59 -19.37
C LYS A 183 20.11 14.37 -18.13
N ASP A 184 20.54 15.62 -18.01
CA ASP A 184 20.01 16.51 -16.96
C ASP A 184 18.49 16.70 -17.19
N GLY A 185 17.69 16.59 -16.14
CA GLY A 185 16.23 16.51 -16.21
C GLY A 185 15.67 15.13 -16.60
N GLY A 186 16.54 14.15 -16.91
CA GLY A 186 16.13 12.78 -17.20
C GLY A 186 15.57 12.07 -15.96
N GLU A 187 14.66 11.13 -16.21
CA GLU A 187 13.88 10.45 -15.17
C GLU A 187 14.32 8.99 -14.99
N LEU A 188 14.31 8.52 -13.75
CA LEU A 188 14.63 7.16 -13.36
C LEU A 188 13.52 6.61 -12.48
N VAL A 189 12.94 5.47 -12.85
CA VAL A 189 12.06 4.70 -11.97
C VAL A 189 12.68 3.33 -11.70
N ALA A 190 12.91 3.01 -10.42
CA ALA A 190 13.52 1.76 -10.02
C ALA A 190 12.81 1.11 -8.85
N ILE A 191 12.72 -0.22 -8.86
CA ILE A 191 12.42 -0.99 -7.66
C ILE A 191 13.74 -1.48 -7.05
N ILE A 192 14.03 -1.09 -5.81
CA ILE A 192 15.28 -1.44 -5.12
C ILE A 192 15.05 -1.72 -3.62
N PRO A 193 15.95 -2.47 -2.95
CA PRO A 193 15.82 -2.75 -1.53
C PRO A 193 15.92 -1.48 -0.67
N ARG A 194 15.03 -1.30 0.31
CA ARG A 194 15.00 -0.18 1.27
C ARG A 194 16.30 -0.03 2.07
N SER A 195 17.13 -1.06 2.13
CA SER A 195 18.35 -1.12 2.96
C SER A 195 19.34 0.04 2.75
N PHE A 196 19.35 0.70 1.59
CA PHE A 196 20.23 1.87 1.38
C PHE A 196 19.83 3.09 2.19
N CYS A 197 18.59 3.16 2.68
CA CYS A 197 18.07 4.31 3.43
C CYS A 197 18.82 4.54 4.76
N ASN A 198 19.56 3.55 5.26
CA ASN A 198 20.35 3.65 6.49
C ASN A 198 21.67 2.86 6.41
N GLY A 199 22.36 2.78 7.53
CA GLY A 199 23.63 2.05 7.66
C GLY A 199 24.81 2.83 7.07
N THR A 200 25.97 2.64 7.69
CA THR A 200 27.21 3.35 7.35
C THR A 200 27.74 2.95 5.97
N TYR A 201 27.58 1.68 5.57
CA TYR A 201 28.05 1.18 4.28
C TYR A 201 27.34 1.80 3.06
N TYR A 202 26.13 2.32 3.23
CA TYR A 202 25.35 2.98 2.16
C TYR A 202 25.45 4.51 2.19
N GLN A 203 26.18 5.11 3.16
CA GLN A 203 26.35 6.55 3.23
C GLN A 203 26.90 7.14 1.91
N PRO A 204 27.96 6.59 1.28
CA PRO A 204 28.45 7.15 0.01
C PRO A 204 27.41 7.13 -1.11
N PHE A 205 26.56 6.10 -1.16
CA PHE A 205 25.49 6.01 -2.14
C PHE A 205 24.38 7.03 -1.89
N ARG A 206 24.00 7.27 -0.61
CA ARG A 206 23.05 8.34 -0.27
C ARG A 206 23.61 9.72 -0.63
N GLU A 207 24.88 9.98 -0.31
CA GLU A 207 25.53 11.24 -0.70
C GLU A 207 25.54 11.45 -2.21
N PHE A 208 25.83 10.40 -2.99
CA PHE A 208 25.72 10.43 -4.44
C PHE A 208 24.28 10.77 -4.88
N LEU A 209 23.30 10.00 -4.41
CA LEU A 209 21.88 10.16 -4.77
C LEU A 209 21.39 11.59 -4.55
N LEU A 210 21.71 12.17 -3.39
CA LEU A 210 21.26 13.50 -2.99
C LEU A 210 22.01 14.64 -3.71
N LYS A 211 23.23 14.41 -4.20
CA LYS A 211 23.99 15.38 -4.99
C LYS A 211 23.57 15.35 -6.47
N SER A 212 23.15 14.20 -6.98
CA SER A 212 22.90 14.01 -8.41
C SER A 212 21.51 14.42 -8.87
N GLY A 213 20.56 14.67 -7.97
CA GLY A 213 19.19 15.06 -8.34
C GLY A 213 18.17 14.96 -7.20
N SER A 214 16.89 14.88 -7.55
CA SER A 214 15.77 14.88 -6.62
C SER A 214 14.98 13.58 -6.68
N ILE A 215 14.71 13.00 -5.52
CA ILE A 215 13.65 12.00 -5.37
C ILE A 215 12.30 12.71 -5.52
N LYS A 216 11.37 12.10 -6.25
CA LYS A 216 10.02 12.62 -6.51
C LYS A 216 8.93 11.76 -5.93
N HIS A 217 9.10 10.46 -6.02
CA HIS A 217 8.14 9.49 -5.50
C HIS A 217 8.87 8.36 -4.79
N ILE A 218 8.35 7.94 -3.65
CA ILE A 218 8.70 6.68 -3.00
C ILE A 218 7.42 5.89 -2.73
N HIS A 219 7.33 4.69 -3.26
CA HIS A 219 6.28 3.74 -2.90
C HIS A 219 6.85 2.64 -2.00
N ILE A 220 6.16 2.36 -0.90
CA ILE A 220 6.53 1.29 0.05
C ILE A 220 5.42 0.23 0.15
N PHE A 221 5.81 -1.01 0.41
CA PHE A 221 4.89 -2.10 0.68
C PHE A 221 4.81 -2.37 2.19
N ASP A 222 3.62 -2.29 2.79
CA ASP A 222 3.43 -2.45 4.24
C ASP A 222 3.70 -3.91 4.69
N SER A 223 3.41 -4.89 3.82
CA SER A 223 3.59 -6.33 4.10
C SER A 223 4.68 -6.96 3.25
N ARG A 224 5.70 -7.51 3.91
CA ARG A 224 6.81 -8.25 3.27
C ARG A 224 6.37 -9.51 2.53
N SER A 225 5.33 -10.20 3.04
CA SER A 225 4.95 -11.53 2.56
C SER A 225 3.95 -11.50 1.40
N LYS A 226 3.28 -10.37 1.14
CA LYS A 226 2.19 -10.29 0.16
C LYS A 226 2.60 -9.66 -1.17
N ALA A 227 3.53 -8.71 -1.15
CA ALA A 227 3.94 -7.98 -2.36
C ALA A 227 4.73 -8.85 -3.36
N PHE A 228 5.56 -9.79 -2.87
CA PHE A 228 6.41 -10.67 -3.69
C PHE A 228 6.35 -12.14 -3.21
N ALA A 229 5.14 -12.59 -2.84
CA ALA A 229 4.91 -13.91 -2.25
C ALA A 229 5.45 -15.10 -3.09
N SER A 230 5.63 -14.90 -4.41
CA SER A 230 6.10 -15.92 -5.34
C SER A 230 7.61 -16.18 -5.30
N ASP A 231 8.41 -15.30 -4.69
CA ASP A 231 9.87 -15.34 -4.83
C ASP A 231 10.65 -15.77 -3.57
N GLU A 232 9.98 -16.13 -2.46
CA GLU A 232 10.61 -16.47 -1.17
C GLU A 232 11.65 -15.45 -0.65
N VAL A 233 11.76 -14.26 -1.26
CA VAL A 233 12.75 -13.24 -0.90
C VAL A 233 12.23 -12.37 0.24
N LEU A 234 12.82 -12.53 1.42
CA LEU A 234 12.61 -11.69 2.60
C LEU A 234 13.35 -10.34 2.50
N GLN A 235 13.06 -9.52 1.48
CA GLN A 235 13.61 -8.17 1.36
C GLN A 235 12.50 -7.12 1.23
N GLU A 236 12.62 -6.01 1.97
CA GLU A 236 11.74 -4.85 1.83
C GLU A 236 12.18 -4.03 0.62
N ASN A 237 11.50 -4.18 -0.50
CA ASN A 237 11.72 -3.36 -1.69
C ASN A 237 10.86 -2.09 -1.65
N ILE A 238 11.35 -1.04 -2.29
CA ILE A 238 10.62 0.21 -2.52
C ILE A 238 10.73 0.58 -4.00
N ILE A 239 9.72 1.28 -4.53
CA ILE A 239 9.79 1.87 -5.86
C ILE A 239 10.14 3.35 -5.70
N ILE A 240 11.10 3.83 -6.45
CA ILE A 240 11.59 5.21 -6.40
C ILE A 240 11.51 5.83 -7.78
N HIS A 241 10.96 7.03 -7.85
CA HIS A 241 11.09 7.94 -8.98
C HIS A 241 12.09 9.04 -8.66
N PHE A 242 13.08 9.23 -9.52
CA PHE A 242 14.19 10.16 -9.35
C PHE A 242 14.40 10.98 -10.62
N ILE A 243 14.75 12.26 -10.48
CA ILE A 243 15.03 13.16 -11.60
C ILE A 243 16.44 13.75 -11.44
N LYS A 244 17.29 13.59 -12.46
CA LYS A 244 18.67 14.07 -12.46
C LYS A 244 18.75 15.60 -12.53
N GLY A 245 19.67 16.20 -11.78
CA GLY A 245 20.01 17.63 -11.85
C GLY A 245 18.96 18.58 -11.27
N LEU A 246 17.81 18.07 -10.83
CA LEU A 246 16.78 18.86 -10.17
C LEU A 246 17.12 19.05 -8.68
N THR A 247 16.96 20.27 -8.17
CA THR A 247 17.08 20.53 -6.73
C THR A 247 15.93 19.89 -5.95
N SER A 248 16.19 19.54 -4.69
CA SER A 248 15.21 18.96 -3.77
C SER A 248 13.90 19.75 -3.72
N GLN A 249 12.79 19.08 -3.98
CA GLN A 249 11.42 19.60 -3.86
C GLN A 249 10.60 18.67 -2.96
N ASN A 250 9.28 18.88 -2.91
CA ASN A 250 8.37 17.93 -2.30
C ASN A 250 8.50 16.53 -2.90
N VAL A 251 8.28 15.53 -2.06
CA VAL A 251 8.32 14.10 -2.36
C VAL A 251 6.97 13.49 -2.05
N THR A 252 6.41 12.75 -3.00
CA THR A 252 5.22 11.94 -2.79
C THR A 252 5.61 10.59 -2.20
N ILE A 253 5.01 10.22 -1.07
CA ILE A 253 5.12 8.90 -0.48
C ILE A 253 3.78 8.21 -0.65
N THR A 254 3.78 7.02 -1.25
CA THR A 254 2.61 6.14 -1.25
C THR A 254 2.94 4.83 -0.54
N SER A 255 1.93 4.22 0.09
CA SER A 255 2.08 2.88 0.68
C SER A 255 0.92 1.98 0.32
N SER A 256 1.15 0.68 0.23
CA SER A 256 0.07 -0.30 0.11
C SER A 256 0.39 -1.62 0.82
N PRO A 257 -0.63 -2.39 1.25
CA PRO A 257 -0.43 -3.69 1.86
C PRO A 257 0.15 -4.76 0.93
N ASP A 258 -0.08 -4.62 -0.37
CA ASP A 258 0.37 -5.55 -1.41
C ASP A 258 0.74 -4.83 -2.71
N ALA A 259 1.17 -5.61 -3.70
CA ALA A 259 1.58 -5.14 -5.02
C ALA A 259 0.50 -5.36 -6.09
N ASN A 260 -0.78 -5.52 -5.72
CA ASN A 260 -1.88 -5.83 -6.64
C ASN A 260 -2.43 -4.59 -7.35
N PHE A 261 -1.53 -3.86 -8.02
CA PHE A 261 -1.89 -2.69 -8.80
C PHE A 261 -2.81 -3.05 -9.96
N HIS A 262 -3.86 -2.27 -10.13
CA HIS A 262 -4.80 -2.40 -11.24
C HIS A 262 -5.30 -1.02 -11.66
N ILE A 263 -5.82 -0.92 -12.88
CA ILE A 263 -6.46 0.30 -13.34
C ILE A 263 -7.88 0.32 -12.78
N ASP A 264 -8.20 1.39 -12.05
CA ASP A 264 -9.57 1.67 -11.66
C ASP A 264 -10.37 2.13 -12.88
N LYS A 265 -11.47 1.43 -13.18
CA LYS A 265 -12.24 1.66 -14.42
C LYS A 265 -12.93 3.02 -14.46
N ASP A 266 -13.21 3.60 -13.29
CA ASP A 266 -13.96 4.84 -13.18
C ASP A 266 -13.05 6.07 -13.23
N SER A 267 -11.86 5.98 -12.63
CA SER A 267 -10.88 7.09 -12.60
C SER A 267 -9.75 6.97 -13.61
N ASP A 268 -9.58 5.81 -14.26
CA ASP A 268 -8.44 5.49 -15.14
C ASP A 268 -7.05 5.70 -14.47
N THR A 269 -7.02 5.61 -13.13
CA THR A 269 -5.80 5.71 -12.32
C THR A 269 -5.34 4.33 -11.87
N ILE A 270 -4.05 4.20 -11.55
CA ILE A 270 -3.51 2.96 -10.97
C ILE A 270 -3.75 2.95 -9.46
N VAL A 271 -4.37 1.88 -9.01
CA VAL A 271 -4.85 1.75 -7.65
C VAL A 271 -4.49 0.38 -7.08
N THR A 272 -4.43 0.32 -5.75
CA THR A 272 -4.48 -0.94 -5.02
C THR A 272 -5.27 -0.74 -3.73
N THR A 273 -5.66 -1.84 -3.09
CA THR A 273 -6.46 -1.82 -1.88
C THR A 273 -5.70 -1.11 -0.75
N ASP A 274 -6.38 -0.21 -0.04
CA ASP A 274 -5.82 0.53 1.10
C ASP A 274 -4.57 1.38 0.78
N MET A 275 -4.39 1.79 -0.47
CA MET A 275 -3.27 2.64 -0.84
C MET A 275 -3.35 3.98 -0.11
N THR A 276 -2.26 4.38 0.55
CA THR A 276 -2.12 5.70 1.17
C THR A 276 -1.28 6.61 0.28
N THR A 277 -1.49 7.92 0.41
CA THR A 277 -0.71 8.92 -0.29
C THR A 277 -0.45 10.11 0.61
N ARG A 278 0.77 10.65 0.54
CA ARG A 278 1.20 11.80 1.32
C ARG A 278 2.27 12.56 0.56
N GLU A 279 2.17 13.88 0.56
CA GLU A 279 3.22 14.75 0.06
C GLU A 279 4.00 15.36 1.24
N ILE A 280 5.33 15.32 1.17
CA ILE A 280 6.21 15.90 2.20
C ILE A 280 7.26 16.79 1.58
N SER A 281 7.75 17.75 2.36
CA SER A 281 8.96 18.50 2.02
C SER A 281 10.20 17.60 2.19
N PHE A 282 11.24 17.87 1.39
CA PHE A 282 12.43 17.03 1.34
C PHE A 282 13.19 16.93 2.68
N ASP A 283 13.18 17.98 3.50
CA ASP A 283 13.79 18.03 4.84
C ASP A 283 13.18 17.03 5.83
N LYS A 284 11.93 16.59 5.59
CA LYS A 284 11.30 15.51 6.35
C LYS A 284 11.79 14.13 5.93
N LEU A 285 12.26 13.99 4.68
CA LEU A 285 12.84 12.75 4.16
C LEU A 285 14.30 12.62 4.60
N VAL A 286 15.09 13.69 4.49
CA VAL A 286 16.49 13.75 4.90
C VAL A 286 16.71 14.97 5.78
N GLN A 287 17.06 14.75 7.04
CA GLN A 287 17.24 15.84 7.98
C GLN A 287 18.52 16.64 7.64
N PRO A 288 18.46 17.98 7.52
CA PRO A 288 19.60 18.79 7.10
C PRO A 288 20.86 18.68 7.99
N LYS A 289 20.70 18.27 9.25
CA LYS A 289 21.81 18.12 10.22
C LYS A 289 22.31 16.68 10.35
N ASP A 290 21.69 15.72 9.66
CA ASP A 290 22.13 14.33 9.73
C ASP A 290 23.39 14.11 8.88
N LYS A 291 24.52 13.88 9.57
CA LYS A 291 25.82 13.61 8.95
C LYS A 291 25.85 12.30 8.16
N GLN A 292 24.91 11.38 8.39
CA GLN A 292 24.82 10.10 7.68
C GLN A 292 23.80 10.12 6.55
N PHE A 293 23.08 11.24 6.35
CA PHE A 293 22.09 11.42 5.28
C PHE A 293 21.03 10.31 5.26
N PHE A 294 20.57 9.82 6.40
CA PHE A 294 19.52 8.81 6.44
C PHE A 294 18.24 9.30 5.78
N ILE A 295 17.57 8.36 5.10
CA ILE A 295 16.32 8.59 4.39
C ILE A 295 15.19 8.02 5.26
N HIS A 296 14.45 8.90 5.92
CA HIS A 296 13.34 8.57 6.81
C HIS A 296 12.03 8.52 6.01
N ILE A 297 11.60 7.31 5.62
CA ILE A 297 10.35 7.12 4.89
C ILE A 297 9.21 6.86 5.88
N ALA A 298 8.50 7.93 6.26
CA ALA A 298 7.26 7.87 7.04
C ALA A 298 6.05 7.85 6.11
N ALA A 299 5.35 6.71 6.07
CA ALA A 299 4.22 6.43 5.20
C ALA A 299 2.99 7.29 5.55
N THR A 300 2.84 7.62 6.83
CA THR A 300 1.68 8.32 7.38
C THR A 300 2.12 9.52 8.21
N SER A 301 1.22 10.50 8.41
CA SER A 301 1.49 11.62 9.31
C SER A 301 1.70 11.14 10.75
N ARG A 302 0.98 10.11 11.19
CA ARG A 302 1.19 9.47 12.50
C ARG A 302 2.61 8.93 12.67
N GLU A 303 3.19 8.32 11.65
CA GLU A 303 4.59 7.88 11.68
C GLU A 303 5.56 9.06 11.73
N GLN A 304 5.25 10.16 11.03
CA GLN A 304 6.02 11.40 11.13
C GLN A 304 5.95 12.00 12.54
N ASP A 305 4.79 11.97 13.18
CA ASP A 305 4.60 12.50 14.53
C ASP A 305 5.43 11.71 15.55
N ILE A 306 5.64 10.41 15.34
CA ILE A 306 6.60 9.61 16.12
C ILE A 306 8.04 10.14 15.95
N ILE A 307 8.47 10.43 14.72
CA ILE A 307 9.80 11.03 14.46
C ILE A 307 9.90 12.38 15.17
N ASN A 308 8.89 13.24 15.00
CA ASN A 308 8.89 14.60 15.53
C ASN A 308 8.92 14.58 17.07
N ARG A 309 8.14 13.72 17.72
CA ARG A 309 8.10 13.62 19.18
C ARG A 309 9.45 13.18 19.78
N LEU A 310 10.21 12.33 19.09
CA LEU A 310 11.56 11.97 19.51
C LEU A 310 12.62 13.02 19.17
N SER A 311 12.32 13.99 18.30
CA SER A 311 13.29 14.98 17.85
C SER A 311 13.71 15.99 18.95
N CYS A 312 12.97 16.05 20.07
CA CYS A 312 13.39 16.78 21.26
C CYS A 312 14.71 16.23 21.85
N PHE A 313 15.00 14.95 21.63
CA PHE A 313 16.26 14.34 21.98
C PHE A 313 17.29 14.54 20.87
N THR A 314 18.42 15.16 21.21
CA THR A 314 19.48 15.51 20.26
C THR A 314 20.87 15.00 20.67
N THR A 315 20.98 14.39 21.86
CA THR A 315 22.25 13.96 22.44
C THR A 315 22.75 12.69 21.75
N SER A 316 24.01 12.67 21.32
CA SER A 316 24.64 11.44 20.81
C SER A 316 25.22 10.58 21.94
N LEU A 317 25.57 9.32 21.67
CA LEU A 317 26.31 8.50 22.65
C LEU A 317 27.67 9.09 23.01
N GLU A 318 28.31 9.81 22.08
CA GLU A 318 29.59 10.48 22.32
C GLU A 318 29.43 11.60 23.36
N ASP A 319 28.38 12.41 23.24
CA ASP A 319 28.06 13.48 24.20
C ASP A 319 27.76 12.92 25.61
N LEU A 320 27.17 11.72 25.68
CA LEU A 320 26.94 11.01 26.95
C LEU A 320 28.22 10.39 27.54
N GLY A 321 29.32 10.32 26.79
CA GLY A 321 30.53 9.58 27.18
C GLY A 321 30.33 8.06 27.20
N ILE A 322 29.38 7.54 26.41
CA ILE A 322 28.99 6.13 26.36
C ILE A 322 29.37 5.56 25.00
N LYS A 323 29.73 4.27 24.96
CA LYS A 323 29.93 3.51 23.73
C LYS A 323 29.01 2.31 23.74
N VAL A 324 28.57 1.90 22.55
CA VAL A 324 27.92 0.60 22.34
C VAL A 324 28.79 -0.26 21.43
N SER A 325 29.02 -1.50 21.85
CA SER A 325 29.82 -2.48 21.14
C SER A 325 29.09 -3.81 21.04
N THR A 326 29.24 -4.50 19.92
CA THR A 326 28.84 -5.90 19.82
C THR A 326 29.73 -6.74 20.74
N GLY A 327 29.14 -7.73 21.41
CA GLY A 327 29.84 -8.64 22.31
C GLY A 327 31.07 -9.24 21.63
N PRO A 328 32.25 -9.15 22.27
CA PRO A 328 33.51 -9.51 21.63
C PRO A 328 33.72 -11.03 21.54
N VAL A 329 33.00 -11.83 22.34
CA VAL A 329 33.15 -13.28 22.35
C VAL A 329 32.35 -13.87 21.20
N VAL A 330 33.03 -14.56 20.29
CA VAL A 330 32.42 -15.20 19.12
C VAL A 330 32.22 -16.67 19.38
N ASP A 331 30.96 -17.07 19.33
CA ASP A 331 30.38 -18.35 19.71
C ASP A 331 30.84 -19.61 18.96
N PHE A 332 31.95 -19.56 18.24
CA PHE A 332 32.61 -20.69 17.57
C PHE A 332 34.13 -20.58 17.60
N ARG A 333 34.66 -19.47 18.12
CA ARG A 333 36.10 -19.26 18.34
C ARG A 333 36.38 -19.59 19.80
N HIS A 334 37.49 -20.28 20.07
CA HIS A 334 37.94 -20.64 21.43
C HIS A 334 37.02 -21.62 22.19
N GLN A 335 36.50 -22.65 21.50
CA GLN A 335 35.62 -23.66 22.10
C GLN A 335 36.28 -24.40 23.29
N ASP A 336 37.61 -24.58 23.25
CA ASP A 336 38.38 -25.27 24.29
C ASP A 336 38.41 -24.51 25.64
N ASP A 337 38.14 -23.21 25.61
CA ASP A 337 38.09 -22.34 26.79
C ASP A 337 36.67 -22.18 27.35
N TRP A 338 35.66 -22.77 26.72
CA TRP A 338 34.27 -22.66 27.18
C TRP A 338 33.99 -23.59 28.35
N ILE A 339 33.31 -23.05 29.37
CA ILE A 339 32.94 -23.79 30.57
C ILE A 339 31.43 -23.83 30.68
N LYS A 340 30.87 -25.05 30.64
CA LYS A 340 29.42 -25.25 30.65
C LYS A 340 28.81 -24.82 31.98
N GLN A 341 29.43 -25.17 33.10
CA GLN A 341 29.02 -24.75 34.43
C GLN A 341 30.06 -23.80 35.02
N PRO A 342 29.67 -22.79 35.80
CA PRO A 342 30.65 -21.89 36.42
C PRO A 342 31.66 -22.64 37.29
N GLU A 343 32.94 -22.34 37.11
CA GLU A 343 34.04 -22.88 37.91
C GLU A 343 34.88 -21.74 38.51
N PRO A 344 35.51 -21.92 39.68
CA PRO A 344 36.40 -20.91 40.27
C PRO A 344 37.52 -20.50 39.30
N GLY A 345 37.74 -19.20 39.16
CA GLY A 345 38.78 -18.65 38.28
C GLY A 345 38.39 -18.55 36.80
N ALA A 346 37.13 -18.82 36.44
CA ALA A 346 36.60 -18.50 35.12
C ALA A 346 35.76 -17.22 35.14
N ALA A 347 35.73 -16.50 34.01
CA ALA A 347 34.87 -15.33 33.86
C ALA A 347 33.46 -15.77 33.43
N PRO A 348 32.39 -15.18 33.99
CA PRO A 348 31.04 -15.38 33.47
C PRO A 348 30.94 -15.00 31.99
N LEU A 349 30.15 -15.73 31.23
CA LEU A 349 29.88 -15.48 29.81
C LEU A 349 28.38 -15.33 29.59
N LEU A 350 27.98 -14.15 29.12
CA LEU A 350 26.57 -13.79 28.94
C LEU A 350 26.11 -13.95 27.49
N TYR A 351 24.93 -14.55 27.35
CA TYR A 351 24.25 -14.87 26.10
C TYR A 351 22.81 -14.32 26.09
N PRO A 352 22.17 -14.18 24.92
CA PRO A 352 20.78 -13.73 24.82
C PRO A 352 19.77 -14.54 25.67
N HIS A 353 20.00 -15.85 25.86
CA HIS A 353 19.09 -16.70 26.64
C HIS A 353 19.16 -16.46 28.15
N HIS A 354 20.20 -15.79 28.66
CA HIS A 354 20.26 -15.33 30.06
C HIS A 354 19.33 -14.15 30.34
N PHE A 355 18.81 -13.51 29.29
CA PHE A 355 17.92 -12.35 29.38
C PHE A 355 16.53 -12.71 28.87
N THR A 356 15.65 -13.27 29.71
CA THR A 356 14.30 -13.72 29.32
C THR A 356 13.28 -13.25 30.33
N GLY A 357 12.68 -12.09 30.11
CA GLY A 357 11.88 -11.39 31.12
C GLY A 357 12.78 -10.78 32.20
N SER A 358 13.45 -11.63 32.98
CA SER A 358 14.48 -11.27 33.95
C SER A 358 15.87 -11.79 33.56
N PHE A 359 16.89 -11.28 34.27
CA PHE A 359 18.27 -11.78 34.16
C PHE A 359 18.43 -13.04 35.03
N SER A 360 18.96 -14.10 34.43
CA SER A 360 19.24 -15.35 35.14
C SER A 360 20.47 -16.03 34.55
N TRP A 361 21.43 -16.32 35.43
CA TRP A 361 22.68 -17.00 35.15
C TRP A 361 23.11 -17.78 36.41
N PRO A 362 23.65 -19.01 36.30
CA PRO A 362 23.80 -19.78 35.06
C PRO A 362 22.46 -20.34 34.56
N LYS A 363 22.42 -20.82 33.31
CA LYS A 363 21.29 -21.59 32.76
C LYS A 363 21.72 -22.92 32.17
N GLU A 364 20.91 -23.94 32.40
CA GLU A 364 21.06 -25.27 31.79
C GLU A 364 20.66 -25.23 30.31
N THR A 365 21.63 -24.99 29.43
CA THR A 365 21.44 -25.03 27.98
C THR A 365 22.60 -25.75 27.28
N LYS A 366 22.56 -25.85 25.95
CA LYS A 366 23.70 -26.33 25.15
C LYS A 366 24.86 -25.32 25.12
N LYS A 367 24.61 -24.05 25.48
CA LYS A 367 25.61 -22.98 25.46
C LYS A 367 26.36 -22.93 26.80
N PRO A 368 27.62 -22.48 26.79
CA PRO A 368 28.41 -22.37 28.03
C PRO A 368 27.93 -21.21 28.90
N ASN A 369 28.26 -21.27 30.19
CA ASN A 369 27.96 -20.21 31.16
C ASN A 369 29.21 -19.38 31.51
N ALA A 370 30.41 -19.92 31.30
CA ALA A 370 31.66 -19.26 31.66
C ALA A 370 32.73 -19.47 30.57
N ILE A 371 33.81 -18.68 30.66
CA ILE A 371 34.97 -18.75 29.77
C ILE A 371 36.25 -18.68 30.60
N ARG A 372 37.20 -19.56 30.30
CA ARG A 372 38.51 -19.64 30.99
C ARG A 372 39.39 -18.46 30.59
N HIS A 373 40.23 -18.00 31.52
CA HIS A 373 41.32 -17.08 31.21
C HIS A 373 42.41 -17.77 30.39
N SER A 374 42.68 -17.25 29.20
CA SER A 374 43.79 -17.65 28.34
C SER A 374 44.35 -16.43 27.59
N PRO A 375 45.59 -16.48 27.09
CA PRO A 375 46.11 -15.44 26.20
C PRO A 375 45.18 -15.12 25.01
N GLN A 376 44.40 -16.11 24.58
CA GLN A 376 43.45 -16.01 23.48
C GLN A 376 42.12 -15.36 23.89
N THR A 377 41.65 -15.54 25.12
CA THR A 377 40.34 -15.03 25.57
C THR A 377 40.42 -13.67 26.28
N ASN A 378 41.53 -13.37 26.95
CA ASN A 378 41.66 -12.20 27.82
C ASN A 378 41.37 -10.86 27.11
N SER A 379 41.72 -10.71 25.83
CA SER A 379 41.42 -9.49 25.06
C SER A 379 39.93 -9.21 24.85
N PHE A 380 39.09 -10.24 24.99
CA PHE A 380 37.64 -10.19 24.82
C PHE A 380 36.88 -10.03 26.15
N LEU A 381 37.55 -10.18 27.29
CA LEU A 381 36.93 -10.02 28.60
C LEU A 381 36.98 -8.56 29.06
N TRP A 382 35.90 -8.12 29.68
CA TRP A 382 35.70 -6.74 30.15
C TRP A 382 35.67 -6.72 31.68
N GLN A 383 35.85 -5.55 32.29
CA GLN A 383 35.80 -5.44 33.75
C GLN A 383 34.36 -5.65 34.22
N ASN A 384 34.17 -6.60 35.13
CA ASN A 384 32.88 -6.87 35.75
C ASN A 384 32.58 -5.83 36.84
N LYS A 385 32.36 -4.59 36.42
CA LYS A 385 32.15 -3.44 37.31
C LYS A 385 31.13 -2.48 36.71
N GLY A 386 30.27 -1.93 37.56
CA GLY A 386 29.23 -0.97 37.16
C GLY A 386 27.97 -1.67 36.66
N HIS A 387 27.15 -0.95 35.90
CA HIS A 387 25.89 -1.47 35.35
C HIS A 387 25.93 -1.46 33.83
N PHE A 388 25.93 -2.63 33.20
CA PHE A 388 25.88 -2.75 31.75
C PHE A 388 24.43 -2.72 31.26
N VAL A 389 24.16 -1.96 30.20
CA VAL A 389 22.89 -2.10 29.47
C VAL A 389 23.14 -3.00 28.26
N VAL A 390 22.39 -4.10 28.19
CA VAL A 390 22.60 -5.16 27.22
C VAL A 390 21.37 -5.25 26.31
N VAL A 391 21.57 -5.17 25.00
CA VAL A 391 20.54 -5.28 23.98
C VAL A 391 20.72 -6.56 23.19
N LYS A 392 19.64 -7.33 23.02
CA LYS A 392 19.68 -8.50 22.12
C LYS A 392 19.87 -8.05 20.68
N ARG A 393 20.85 -8.62 20.00
CA ARG A 393 21.16 -8.27 18.60
C ARG A 393 20.20 -8.91 17.62
N PHE A 394 19.67 -10.08 17.91
CA PHE A 394 18.71 -10.76 17.04
C PHE A 394 17.30 -10.47 17.54
N SER A 395 16.51 -9.87 16.68
CA SER A 395 15.09 -9.64 16.87
C SER A 395 14.46 -9.71 15.49
N SER A 396 13.31 -10.37 15.36
CA SER A 396 12.54 -10.35 14.10
C SER A 396 11.59 -9.13 14.06
N LYS A 397 11.01 -8.79 12.91
CA LYS A 397 10.08 -7.64 12.83
C LYS A 397 8.74 -7.99 13.49
N GLU A 398 8.41 -9.27 13.56
CA GLU A 398 7.20 -9.86 14.14
C GLU A 398 7.24 -9.88 15.67
N GLU A 399 8.41 -9.73 16.29
CA GLU A 399 8.52 -9.58 17.73
C GLU A 399 7.80 -8.31 18.20
N LYS A 400 7.23 -8.37 19.41
CA LYS A 400 6.50 -7.25 20.02
C LYS A 400 7.36 -5.98 20.12
N HIS A 401 8.66 -6.14 20.41
CA HIS A 401 9.65 -5.06 20.43
C HIS A 401 10.91 -5.48 19.68
N ARG A 402 11.47 -4.56 18.89
CA ARG A 402 12.73 -4.69 18.15
C ARG A 402 13.93 -4.53 19.06
N ILE A 403 13.90 -3.50 19.89
CA ILE A 403 14.94 -3.22 20.88
C ILE A 403 14.48 -3.86 22.19
N MET A 404 15.23 -4.86 22.64
CA MET A 404 15.04 -5.50 23.94
C MET A 404 16.27 -5.26 24.78
N ALA A 405 16.20 -4.30 25.69
CA ALA A 405 17.30 -3.92 26.57
C ALA A 405 17.12 -4.50 27.98
N PHE A 406 18.23 -4.84 28.63
CA PHE A 406 18.30 -5.36 29.98
C PHE A 406 19.42 -4.64 30.74
N VAL A 407 19.31 -4.55 32.07
CA VAL A 407 20.39 -4.03 32.91
C VAL A 407 21.04 -5.18 33.66
N TYR A 408 22.36 -5.25 33.61
CA TYR A 408 23.19 -6.20 34.35
C TYR A 408 24.08 -5.44 35.34
N GLY A 409 23.98 -5.76 36.63
CA GLY A 409 24.57 -4.99 37.73
C GLY A 409 25.95 -5.44 38.21
N SER A 410 26.64 -6.30 37.46
CA SER A 410 27.95 -6.85 37.86
C SER A 410 27.95 -7.63 39.19
N ASP A 411 26.86 -8.35 39.44
CA ASP A 411 26.61 -9.18 40.64
C ASP A 411 27.11 -10.63 40.51
N LEU A 412 27.64 -11.02 39.34
CA LEU A 412 28.23 -12.34 39.13
C LEU A 412 29.66 -12.44 39.68
N PRO A 413 30.15 -13.64 40.02
CA PRO A 413 31.50 -13.83 40.55
C PRO A 413 32.59 -13.44 39.55
N GLY A 414 33.73 -12.97 40.08
CA GLY A 414 34.94 -12.66 39.30
C GLY A 414 35.05 -11.19 38.86
N GLU A 415 36.27 -10.76 38.55
CA GLU A 415 36.60 -9.38 38.16
C GLU A 415 36.37 -9.09 36.68
N LEU A 416 36.18 -10.14 35.87
CA LEU A 416 36.07 -10.06 34.42
C LEU A 416 34.79 -10.74 33.94
N ILE A 417 34.27 -10.27 32.80
CA ILE A 417 33.05 -10.80 32.19
C ILE A 417 33.15 -10.84 30.66
N GLY A 418 32.56 -11.87 30.05
CA GLY A 418 32.41 -12.02 28.61
C GLY A 418 30.99 -11.77 28.12
N PHE A 419 30.86 -11.20 26.93
CA PHE A 419 29.57 -10.99 26.25
C PHE A 419 29.62 -11.62 24.84
N ASP A 420 28.63 -12.46 24.53
CA ASP A 420 28.48 -13.09 23.21
C ASP A 420 28.14 -12.08 22.10
N ASN A 421 28.60 -12.36 20.87
CA ASN A 421 28.42 -11.50 19.70
C ASN A 421 26.96 -11.34 19.21
N LYS A 422 26.01 -12.02 19.85
CA LYS A 422 24.56 -11.81 19.68
C LYS A 422 23.99 -10.79 20.67
N LEU A 423 24.84 -10.12 21.44
CA LEU A 423 24.50 -9.00 22.32
C LEU A 423 25.19 -7.72 21.82
N ASN A 424 24.53 -6.58 21.99
CA ASN A 424 25.17 -5.27 21.98
C ASN A 424 25.20 -4.75 23.42
N VAL A 425 26.30 -4.13 23.84
CA VAL A 425 26.51 -3.75 25.24
C VAL A 425 26.94 -2.29 25.32
N PHE A 426 26.22 -1.51 26.12
CA PHE A 426 26.55 -0.11 26.43
C PHE A 426 27.52 -0.06 27.60
N HIS A 427 28.58 0.73 27.45
CA HIS A 427 29.69 0.80 28.40
C HIS A 427 30.46 2.12 28.27
N THR A 428 31.27 2.45 29.27
CA THR A 428 32.32 3.46 29.18
C THR A 428 33.67 2.75 29.23
N ASN A 429 34.36 2.68 28.09
CA ASN A 429 35.67 2.01 27.96
C ASN A 429 35.72 0.58 28.56
N LYS A 430 34.74 -0.27 28.21
CA LYS A 430 34.59 -1.66 28.69
C LYS A 430 34.30 -1.79 30.20
N ILE A 431 33.81 -0.73 30.83
CA ILE A 431 33.29 -0.70 32.21
C ILE A 431 31.80 -0.33 32.15
N GLY A 432 30.97 -0.89 33.03
CA GLY A 432 29.56 -0.56 33.14
C GLY A 432 29.32 0.89 33.57
N LEU A 433 28.10 1.35 33.37
CA LEU A 433 27.63 2.71 33.67
C LEU A 433 27.28 2.87 35.16
N SER A 434 26.96 4.11 35.58
CA SER A 434 26.28 4.33 36.86
C SER A 434 24.88 3.70 36.85
N LYS A 435 24.41 3.30 38.04
CA LYS A 435 23.10 2.64 38.23
C LYS A 435 21.95 3.43 37.63
N ASP A 436 21.86 4.72 37.94
CA ASP A 436 20.76 5.58 37.49
C ASP A 436 20.80 5.80 35.97
N LEU A 437 21.99 6.02 35.40
CA LEU A 437 22.16 6.19 33.96
C LEU A 437 21.79 4.91 33.19
N ALA A 438 22.19 3.74 33.69
CA ALA A 438 21.82 2.46 33.11
C ALA A 438 20.30 2.21 33.15
N LYS A 439 19.65 2.54 34.28
CA LYS A 439 18.19 2.46 34.42
C LYS A 439 17.45 3.43 33.49
N GLY A 440 17.95 4.67 33.35
CA GLY A 440 17.40 5.64 32.41
C GLY A 440 17.48 5.16 30.96
N LEU A 441 18.65 4.67 30.55
CA LEU A 441 18.83 4.08 29.22
C LEU A 441 17.92 2.87 28.99
N TYR A 442 17.72 2.02 30.01
CA TYR A 442 16.79 0.90 29.94
C TYR A 442 15.36 1.33 29.65
N ILE A 443 14.87 2.40 30.30
CA ILE A 443 13.54 2.95 30.03
C ILE A 443 13.45 3.48 28.60
N TYR A 444 14.42 4.29 28.18
CA TYR A 444 14.41 4.86 26.83
C TYR A 444 14.43 3.76 25.74
N LEU A 445 15.35 2.80 25.88
CA LEU A 445 15.55 1.73 24.90
C LEU A 445 14.37 0.75 24.79
N ASN A 446 13.60 0.56 25.87
CA ASN A 446 12.42 -0.29 25.88
C ASN A 446 11.10 0.49 25.69
N SER A 447 11.15 1.79 25.39
CA SER A 447 9.94 2.59 25.16
C SER A 447 9.25 2.22 23.84
N SER A 448 7.92 2.23 23.84
CA SER A 448 7.11 2.00 22.63
C SER A 448 7.39 3.06 21.57
N LEU A 449 7.67 4.29 21.98
CA LEU A 449 7.97 5.41 21.07
C LEU A 449 9.25 5.14 20.28
N LEU A 450 10.34 4.79 20.97
CA LEU A 450 11.59 4.43 20.30
C LEU A 450 11.47 3.17 19.47
N ASP A 451 10.73 2.15 19.94
CA ASP A 451 10.48 0.94 19.18
C ASP A 451 9.79 1.22 17.84
N LYS A 452 8.72 2.02 17.86
CA LYS A 452 7.99 2.42 16.66
C LYS A 452 8.87 3.27 15.72
N TYR A 453 9.68 4.17 16.25
CA TYR A 453 10.66 4.94 15.46
C TYR A 453 11.71 4.03 14.81
N TYR A 454 12.31 3.11 15.59
CA TYR A 454 13.31 2.18 15.10
C TYR A 454 12.76 1.30 13.96
N ARG A 455 11.50 0.88 14.03
CA ARG A 455 10.84 0.10 12.97
C ARG A 455 10.73 0.83 11.62
N GLN A 456 10.81 2.16 11.61
CA GLN A 456 10.74 2.96 10.37
C GLN A 456 12.04 2.88 9.55
N PHE A 457 13.15 2.42 10.13
CA PHE A 457 14.39 2.23 9.37
C PHE A 457 15.03 0.84 9.60
N GLY A 458 14.89 0.25 10.80
CA GLY A 458 15.46 -1.03 11.20
C GLY A 458 14.80 -2.26 10.56
N GLY A 459 14.96 -2.42 9.23
CA GLY A 459 14.34 -3.47 8.41
C GLY A 459 15.06 -4.83 8.37
N HIS A 460 16.23 -5.01 8.99
CA HIS A 460 16.93 -6.31 9.02
C HIS A 460 16.53 -7.18 10.23
N THR A 461 16.88 -8.46 10.24
CA THR A 461 16.61 -9.41 11.35
C THR A 461 17.47 -9.19 12.60
N GLN A 462 18.18 -8.06 12.66
CA GLN A 462 19.10 -7.73 13.74
C GLN A 462 18.86 -6.29 14.25
N VAL A 463 19.47 -5.93 15.37
CA VAL A 463 19.68 -4.56 15.81
C VAL A 463 21.19 -4.35 15.82
N ASN A 464 21.74 -3.56 14.90
CA ASN A 464 23.19 -3.41 14.82
C ASN A 464 23.68 -2.33 15.79
N ALA A 465 24.92 -2.47 16.25
CA ALA A 465 25.55 -1.43 17.08
C ALA A 465 25.67 -0.09 16.33
N SER A 466 25.78 -0.09 14.99
CA SER A 466 25.75 1.14 14.18
C SER A 466 24.43 1.87 14.29
N ASP A 467 23.32 1.12 14.31
CA ASP A 467 21.97 1.68 14.33
C ASP A 467 21.69 2.32 15.69
N LEU A 468 22.16 1.67 16.78
CA LEU A 468 22.12 2.24 18.12
C LEU A 468 23.00 3.50 18.23
N LYS A 469 24.16 3.54 17.56
CA LYS A 469 25.03 4.74 17.56
C LYS A 469 24.41 5.93 16.85
N SER A 470 23.56 5.70 15.85
CA SER A 470 22.91 6.78 15.09
C SER A 470 21.62 7.30 15.73
N LEU A 471 21.15 6.68 16.83
CA LEU A 471 20.04 7.23 17.60
C LEU A 471 20.46 8.49 18.35
N HIS A 472 19.51 9.42 18.50
CA HIS A 472 19.61 10.45 19.53
C HIS A 472 19.03 9.93 20.84
N TYR A 473 19.52 10.48 21.94
CA TYR A 473 19.20 10.08 23.31
C TYR A 473 18.79 11.29 24.12
N PRO A 474 17.97 11.10 25.18
CA PRO A 474 17.85 12.11 26.23
C PRO A 474 19.24 12.42 26.80
N ASP A 475 19.44 13.64 27.27
CA ASP A 475 20.70 14.02 27.91
C ASP A 475 20.94 13.22 29.20
N LYS A 476 22.17 13.31 29.71
CA LYS A 476 22.61 12.54 30.88
C LYS A 476 21.74 12.83 32.12
N GLU A 477 21.41 14.11 32.36
CA GLU A 477 20.62 14.52 33.52
C GLU A 477 19.21 13.95 33.47
N THR A 478 18.58 13.97 32.30
CA THR A 478 17.25 13.40 32.05
C THR A 478 17.26 11.88 32.22
N LEU A 479 18.24 11.18 31.65
CA LEU A 479 18.38 9.72 31.84
C LEU A 479 18.56 9.37 33.33
N GLU A 480 19.41 10.08 34.06
CA GLU A 480 19.60 9.82 35.50
C GLU A 480 18.33 10.14 36.32
N ARG A 481 17.58 11.19 35.96
CA ARG A 481 16.30 11.53 36.58
C ARG A 481 15.24 10.44 36.37
N ILE A 482 15.13 9.90 35.15
CA ILE A 482 14.29 8.72 34.86
C ILE A 482 14.75 7.53 35.70
N GLY A 483 16.06 7.24 35.69
CA GLY A 483 16.64 6.10 36.38
C GLY A 483 16.39 6.09 37.89
N LYS A 484 16.41 7.26 38.54
CA LYS A 484 16.10 7.42 39.97
C LYS A 484 14.64 7.07 40.32
N LYS A 485 13.70 7.25 39.38
CA LYS A 485 12.28 6.88 39.54
C LYS A 485 12.06 5.37 39.42
N VAL A 486 13.02 4.63 38.86
CA VAL A 486 12.92 3.18 38.64
C VAL A 486 13.41 2.44 39.88
N ILE A 487 12.48 1.91 40.68
CA ILE A 487 12.81 1.09 41.86
C ILE A 487 13.30 -0.29 41.40
N ASP A 488 12.46 -0.98 40.65
CA ASP A 488 12.70 -2.31 40.06
C ASP A 488 12.56 -2.29 38.53
N LEU A 489 13.17 -3.27 37.86
CA LEU A 489 13.22 -3.38 36.40
C LEU A 489 12.02 -4.15 35.81
N GLU A 490 11.22 -4.86 36.62
CA GLU A 490 9.97 -5.51 36.19
C GLU A 490 8.84 -4.49 36.03
N LEU A 491 8.95 -3.66 34.99
CA LEU A 491 7.97 -2.63 34.67
C LEU A 491 7.02 -3.09 33.57
N SER A 492 5.75 -2.73 33.69
CA SER A 492 4.79 -2.85 32.60
C SER A 492 5.09 -1.82 31.50
N GLN A 493 4.78 -2.15 30.24
CA GLN A 493 4.99 -1.24 29.12
C GLN A 493 4.35 0.15 29.32
N PRO A 494 3.09 0.27 29.80
CA PRO A 494 2.50 1.58 30.06
C PRO A 494 3.28 2.41 31.08
N LYS A 495 3.96 1.76 32.04
CA LYS A 495 4.78 2.46 33.02
C LYS A 495 6.09 2.96 32.43
N ILE A 496 6.72 2.18 31.54
CA ILE A 496 7.92 2.59 30.78
C ILE A 496 7.59 3.81 29.93
N ASP A 497 6.51 3.73 29.16
CA ASP A 497 6.09 4.80 28.24
C ASP A 497 5.73 6.08 29.03
N LEU A 498 4.97 5.96 30.13
CA LEU A 498 4.64 7.09 31.02
C LEU A 498 5.89 7.80 31.57
N LEU A 499 6.92 7.04 31.98
CA LEU A 499 8.15 7.63 32.52
C LEU A 499 8.90 8.44 31.46
N LEU A 500 8.87 8.02 30.20
CA LEU A 500 9.48 8.76 29.10
C LEU A 500 8.63 9.98 28.70
N ASP A 501 7.31 9.79 28.57
CA ASP A 501 6.38 10.85 28.17
C ASP A 501 6.43 12.05 29.13
N GLN A 502 6.49 11.80 30.45
CA GLN A 502 6.66 12.86 31.46
C GLN A 502 7.90 13.72 31.23
N GLU A 503 8.99 13.15 30.71
CA GLU A 503 10.22 13.90 30.45
C GLU A 503 10.16 14.67 29.13
N ILE A 504 9.49 14.11 28.11
CA ILE A 504 9.21 14.80 26.84
C ILE A 504 8.34 16.04 27.12
N GLU A 505 7.26 15.89 27.89
CA GLU A 505 6.35 16.98 28.26
C GLU A 505 7.03 18.08 29.07
N ASN A 506 8.03 17.73 29.90
CA ASN A 506 8.83 18.72 30.64
C ASN A 506 9.83 19.47 29.75
N THR A 507 10.20 18.90 28.59
CA THR A 507 11.21 19.44 27.68
C THR A 507 10.58 20.27 26.56
N GLU A 508 9.37 19.91 26.11
CA GLU A 508 8.64 20.62 25.08
C GLU A 508 7.94 21.88 25.65
N LYS A 509 8.02 23.00 24.92
CA LYS A 509 7.28 24.24 25.26
C LYS A 509 5.83 24.23 24.78
N GLU A 510 5.51 23.35 23.83
CA GLU A 510 4.16 23.13 23.30
C GLU A 510 3.81 21.64 23.49
N ILE A 511 2.64 21.35 24.04
CA ILE A 511 2.18 19.97 24.26
C ILE A 511 1.85 19.36 22.89
N THR A 512 2.73 18.50 22.37
CA THR A 512 2.41 17.68 21.19
C THR A 512 1.57 16.47 21.61
N LYS A 513 0.51 16.14 20.84
CA LYS A 513 -0.31 14.93 21.10
C LYS A 513 0.55 13.67 20.95
N ASN A 514 0.45 12.74 21.90
CA ASN A 514 1.19 11.48 21.83
C ASN A 514 0.64 10.59 20.69
N PRO A 515 1.43 10.33 19.62
CA PRO A 515 0.96 9.57 18.46
C PRO A 515 0.69 8.09 18.79
N LEU A 516 1.16 7.59 19.94
CA LEU A 516 0.90 6.22 20.38
C LEU A 516 -0.55 5.99 20.82
N MET A 517 -1.26 7.04 21.24
CA MET A 517 -2.67 6.94 21.68
C MET A 517 -3.56 6.43 20.54
N ALA A 518 -3.30 6.89 19.31
CA ALA A 518 -4.02 6.46 18.12
C ALA A 518 -3.89 4.94 17.89
N HIS A 519 -2.72 4.37 18.13
CA HIS A 519 -2.50 2.93 17.98
C HIS A 519 -3.28 2.13 19.02
N GLY A 520 -3.25 2.55 20.29
CA GLY A 520 -4.03 1.90 21.36
C GLY A 520 -5.52 1.90 21.06
N LYS A 521 -6.06 3.04 20.60
CA LYS A 521 -7.48 3.18 20.25
C LYS A 521 -7.90 2.27 19.09
N ILE A 522 -7.04 2.10 18.08
CA ILE A 522 -7.29 1.17 16.96
C ILE A 522 -7.33 -0.29 17.42
N GLU A 523 -6.42 -0.70 18.32
CA GLU A 523 -6.41 -2.06 18.88
C GLU A 523 -7.66 -2.35 19.72
N GLU A 524 -8.13 -1.38 20.51
CA GLU A 524 -9.42 -1.48 21.23
C GLU A 524 -10.56 -1.76 20.24
N VAL A 525 -10.63 -0.98 19.15
CA VAL A 525 -11.68 -1.13 18.13
C VAL A 525 -11.59 -2.46 17.39
N LEU A 526 -10.39 -2.93 17.06
CA LEU A 526 -10.20 -4.26 16.47
C LEU A 526 -10.70 -5.37 17.41
N GLY A 527 -10.45 -5.22 18.71
CA GLY A 527 -11.02 -6.08 19.75
C GLY A 527 -12.55 -6.04 19.78
N ILE A 528 -13.14 -4.85 19.67
CA ILE A 528 -14.60 -4.66 19.61
C ILE A 528 -15.19 -5.31 18.36
N LEU A 529 -14.64 -5.05 17.17
CA LEU A 529 -15.13 -5.63 15.91
C LEU A 529 -15.08 -7.17 15.95
N LYS A 530 -14.04 -7.74 16.56
CA LYS A 530 -13.94 -9.18 16.79
C LYS A 530 -15.03 -9.69 17.72
N GLN A 531 -15.31 -8.99 18.82
CA GLN A 531 -16.39 -9.35 19.75
C GLN A 531 -17.78 -9.20 19.11
N LEU A 532 -17.96 -8.22 18.21
CA LEU A 532 -19.15 -8.06 17.36
C LEU A 532 -19.24 -9.13 16.26
N GLY A 533 -18.33 -10.11 16.20
CA GLY A 533 -18.40 -11.23 15.25
C GLY A 533 -18.12 -10.83 13.81
N MET A 534 -17.41 -9.73 13.57
CA MET A 534 -17.08 -9.32 12.20
C MET A 534 -16.15 -10.34 11.52
N PRO A 535 -16.36 -10.63 10.22
CA PRO A 535 -15.48 -11.52 9.47
C PRO A 535 -14.04 -11.02 9.45
N ARG A 536 -13.09 -11.94 9.23
CA ARG A 536 -11.64 -11.64 9.17
C ARG A 536 -11.30 -10.49 8.22
N GLN A 537 -12.05 -10.33 7.12
CA GLN A 537 -11.84 -9.26 6.16
C GLN A 537 -12.07 -7.86 6.74
N GLN A 538 -12.90 -7.71 7.77
CA GLN A 538 -13.19 -6.44 8.44
C GLN A 538 -12.35 -6.24 9.72
N LEU A 539 -11.55 -7.23 10.13
CA LEU A 539 -10.59 -7.10 11.23
C LEU A 539 -9.29 -6.46 10.73
N ASN A 540 -9.39 -5.23 10.24
CA ASN A 540 -8.29 -4.46 9.68
C ASN A 540 -8.36 -2.99 10.12
N GLU A 541 -7.25 -2.25 9.95
CA GLU A 541 -7.15 -0.86 10.40
C GLU A 541 -8.17 0.07 9.70
N ARG A 542 -8.47 -0.14 8.40
CA ARG A 542 -9.48 0.65 7.67
C ARG A 542 -10.85 0.60 8.36
N SER A 543 -11.31 -0.60 8.70
CA SER A 543 -12.59 -0.80 9.39
C SER A 543 -12.58 -0.22 10.80
N ALA A 544 -11.46 -0.35 11.52
CA ALA A 544 -11.33 0.26 12.85
C ALA A 544 -11.42 1.78 12.78
N LEU A 545 -10.66 2.41 11.87
CA LEU A 545 -10.68 3.85 11.64
C LEU A 545 -12.05 4.34 11.15
N THR A 546 -12.76 3.54 10.34
CA THR A 546 -14.12 3.86 9.90
C THR A 546 -15.09 3.89 11.08
N LEU A 547 -15.02 2.90 11.99
CA LEU A 547 -15.86 2.87 13.18
C LEU A 547 -15.54 4.07 14.11
N LEU A 548 -14.27 4.43 14.27
CA LEU A 548 -13.87 5.61 15.04
C LEU A 548 -14.42 6.92 14.45
N ALA A 549 -14.38 7.07 13.12
CA ALA A 549 -14.95 8.23 12.43
C ALA A 549 -16.47 8.31 12.61
N LEU A 550 -17.16 7.18 12.52
CA LEU A 550 -18.61 7.09 12.75
C LEU A 550 -19.02 7.36 14.21
N LEU A 551 -18.05 7.36 15.14
CA LEU A 551 -18.23 7.68 16.56
C LEU A 551 -17.59 9.03 16.96
N ALA A 552 -16.92 9.72 16.04
CA ALA A 552 -16.11 10.91 16.29
C ALA A 552 -15.06 10.79 17.43
N ILE A 553 -14.58 9.58 17.72
CA ILE A 553 -13.65 9.35 18.86
C ILE A 553 -12.22 9.74 18.50
N GLN A 554 -11.68 10.74 19.22
CA GLN A 554 -10.29 11.15 19.14
C GLN A 554 -9.33 10.06 19.68
N PRO A 555 -8.03 10.07 19.32
CA PRO A 555 -7.05 9.10 19.82
C PRO A 555 -7.00 8.96 21.35
N ASP A 556 -7.15 10.08 22.05
CA ASP A 556 -7.20 10.23 23.51
C ASP A 556 -8.63 10.31 24.08
N GLY A 557 -9.64 10.23 23.21
CA GLY A 557 -11.05 10.36 23.59
C GLY A 557 -11.57 9.17 24.40
N LEU A 558 -12.49 9.47 25.32
CA LEU A 558 -13.17 8.46 26.11
C LEU A 558 -14.32 7.84 25.31
N TRP A 559 -14.57 6.54 25.52
CA TRP A 559 -15.69 5.85 24.87
C TRP A 559 -17.05 6.44 25.28
N GLU A 560 -17.13 7.04 26.46
CA GLU A 560 -18.33 7.71 26.98
C GLU A 560 -18.71 8.97 26.18
N GLU A 561 -17.73 9.58 25.52
CA GLU A 561 -17.88 10.78 24.70
C GLU A 561 -18.17 10.44 23.23
N ALA A 562 -18.33 9.15 22.91
CA ALA A 562 -18.64 8.72 21.55
C ALA A 562 -19.91 9.42 21.05
N GLU A 563 -19.84 9.97 19.85
CA GLU A 563 -20.97 10.60 19.18
C GLU A 563 -21.58 9.66 18.14
N ARG A 564 -22.58 10.14 17.41
CA ARG A 564 -23.18 9.45 16.27
C ARG A 564 -23.35 10.41 15.10
N PRO A 565 -22.26 11.03 14.58
CA PRO A 565 -22.35 11.90 13.42
C PRO A 565 -22.93 11.15 12.23
N MET A 566 -23.65 11.89 11.39
CA MET A 566 -24.08 11.41 10.08
C MET A 566 -23.04 11.85 9.05
N ILE A 567 -22.37 10.90 8.42
CA ILE A 567 -21.15 11.20 7.67
C ILE A 567 -21.05 10.34 6.41
N GLY A 568 -20.61 10.95 5.31
CA GLY A 568 -20.36 10.27 4.04
C GLY A 568 -18.98 9.61 3.97
N VAL A 569 -18.71 8.84 2.91
CA VAL A 569 -17.43 8.11 2.77
C VAL A 569 -16.22 9.04 2.66
N THR A 570 -16.30 10.10 1.84
CA THR A 570 -15.18 11.05 1.69
C THR A 570 -14.90 11.80 3.00
N PRO A 571 -15.92 12.36 3.70
CA PRO A 571 -15.69 12.94 5.02
C PRO A 571 -15.14 11.95 6.07
N ILE A 572 -15.50 10.65 6.01
CA ILE A 572 -14.85 9.63 6.85
C ILE A 572 -13.35 9.56 6.56
N MET A 573 -12.96 9.49 5.28
CA MET A 573 -11.55 9.44 4.89
C MET A 573 -10.79 10.70 5.31
N ASP A 574 -11.39 11.88 5.14
CA ASP A 574 -10.81 13.18 5.53
C ASP A 574 -10.64 13.28 7.06
N TRP A 575 -11.63 12.80 7.81
CA TRP A 575 -11.56 12.73 9.28
C TRP A 575 -10.45 11.79 9.73
N ILE A 576 -10.31 10.62 9.08
CA ILE A 576 -9.22 9.67 9.38
C ILE A 576 -7.85 10.28 9.07
N ALA A 577 -7.74 11.00 7.95
CA ALA A 577 -6.50 11.67 7.57
C ALA A 577 -6.10 12.75 8.58
N SER A 578 -7.07 13.56 9.02
CA SER A 578 -6.83 14.68 9.95
C SER A 578 -6.63 14.26 11.40
N ILE A 579 -7.41 13.30 11.90
CA ILE A 579 -7.42 12.91 13.32
C ILE A 579 -6.46 11.76 13.63
N TYR A 580 -6.37 10.76 12.74
CA TYR A 580 -5.54 9.57 12.92
C TYR A 580 -4.29 9.57 12.04
N GLY A 581 -4.07 10.63 11.26
CA GLY A 581 -2.86 10.85 10.48
C GLY A 581 -2.69 9.88 9.31
N LYS A 582 -3.76 9.23 8.84
CA LYS A 582 -3.72 8.22 7.76
C LYS A 582 -4.53 8.66 6.54
N ALA A 583 -3.85 9.25 5.56
CA ALA A 583 -4.46 9.72 4.33
C ALA A 583 -4.56 8.59 3.29
N TYR A 584 -5.77 8.12 3.04
CA TYR A 584 -6.06 7.14 1.99
C TYR A 584 -6.16 7.84 0.62
N ALA A 585 -5.70 7.19 -0.44
CA ALA A 585 -5.82 7.71 -1.80
C ALA A 585 -7.31 7.81 -2.20
N PRO A 586 -7.74 8.85 -2.95
CA PRO A 586 -9.15 9.12 -3.24
C PRO A 586 -9.95 7.93 -3.81
N ASN A 587 -9.30 7.16 -4.67
CA ASN A 587 -9.82 5.94 -5.29
C ASN A 587 -10.11 4.80 -4.29
N THR A 588 -9.60 4.86 -3.05
CA THR A 588 -9.91 3.90 -1.97
C THR A 588 -11.32 4.10 -1.41
N ARG A 589 -12.01 5.20 -1.76
CA ARG A 589 -13.40 5.47 -1.35
C ARG A 589 -14.32 4.27 -1.58
N GLU A 590 -14.17 3.60 -2.71
CA GLU A 590 -15.01 2.45 -3.05
C GLU A 590 -14.72 1.23 -2.17
N THR A 591 -13.47 1.07 -1.75
CA THR A 591 -13.06 0.06 -0.76
C THR A 591 -13.73 0.30 0.59
N PHE A 592 -13.73 1.55 1.10
CA PHE A 592 -14.45 1.89 2.35
C PHE A 592 -15.94 1.56 2.25
N ARG A 593 -16.56 1.94 1.12
CA ARG A 593 -17.98 1.71 0.88
C ARG A 593 -18.32 0.22 0.83
N ARG A 594 -17.68 -0.53 -0.07
CA ARG A 594 -18.02 -1.94 -0.38
C ARG A 594 -17.45 -2.96 0.58
N GLN A 595 -16.30 -2.70 1.19
CA GLN A 595 -15.57 -3.68 2.01
C GLN A 595 -15.57 -3.37 3.50
N THR A 596 -16.14 -2.23 3.91
CA THR A 596 -16.33 -1.90 5.33
C THR A 596 -17.77 -1.48 5.63
N LEU A 597 -18.25 -0.39 5.03
CA LEU A 597 -19.54 0.21 5.40
C LEU A 597 -20.73 -0.68 5.02
N HIS A 598 -20.70 -1.33 3.86
CA HIS A 598 -21.72 -2.32 3.48
C HIS A 598 -21.79 -3.47 4.50
N GLN A 599 -20.64 -4.00 4.90
CA GLN A 599 -20.60 -5.08 5.90
C GLN A 599 -21.05 -4.58 7.26
N PHE A 600 -20.76 -3.33 7.64
CA PHE A 600 -21.28 -2.73 8.87
C PHE A 600 -22.81 -2.63 8.84
N ILE A 601 -23.41 -2.30 7.69
CA ILE A 601 -24.87 -2.27 7.53
C ILE A 601 -25.46 -3.68 7.62
N ASP A 602 -24.93 -4.63 6.85
CA ASP A 602 -25.38 -6.03 6.86
C ASP A 602 -25.25 -6.66 8.26
N SER A 603 -24.31 -6.14 9.05
CA SER A 603 -24.01 -6.53 10.42
C SER A 603 -24.76 -5.70 11.47
N GLY A 604 -25.66 -4.79 11.11
CA GLY A 604 -26.42 -3.96 12.07
C GLY A 604 -25.57 -3.00 12.92
N ILE A 605 -24.34 -2.70 12.49
CA ILE A 605 -23.42 -1.76 13.14
C ILE A 605 -23.75 -0.32 12.74
N ALA A 606 -24.05 -0.10 11.46
CA ALA A 606 -24.33 1.22 10.90
C ALA A 606 -25.65 1.22 10.12
N LEU A 607 -26.26 2.39 10.03
CA LEU A 607 -27.44 2.68 9.23
C LEU A 607 -27.03 3.37 7.93
N TYR A 608 -27.77 3.10 6.86
CA TYR A 608 -27.59 3.70 5.54
C TYR A 608 -28.65 4.78 5.31
N ASN A 609 -28.24 6.01 4.98
CA ASN A 609 -29.12 7.16 4.73
C ASN A 609 -30.27 7.30 5.75
N PRO A 610 -29.99 7.35 7.06
CA PRO A 610 -31.04 7.50 8.07
C PRO A 610 -31.80 8.83 7.96
N ASP A 611 -31.26 9.85 7.28
CA ASP A 611 -31.91 11.12 6.98
C ASP A 611 -32.90 11.06 5.81
N ASP A 612 -32.59 10.27 4.79
CA ASP A 612 -33.42 10.10 3.59
C ASP A 612 -33.35 8.65 3.08
N PRO A 613 -34.24 7.77 3.57
CA PRO A 613 -34.27 6.36 3.18
C PRO A 613 -34.50 6.13 1.68
N LYS A 614 -35.05 7.12 0.95
CA LYS A 614 -35.32 7.03 -0.50
C LYS A 614 -34.10 7.33 -1.36
N ARG A 615 -33.02 7.81 -0.77
CA ARG A 615 -31.80 8.16 -1.49
C ARG A 615 -31.18 6.92 -2.14
N ALA A 616 -30.92 7.03 -3.45
CA ALA A 616 -30.33 5.98 -4.26
C ALA A 616 -29.03 5.40 -3.65
N VAL A 617 -28.82 4.09 -3.85
CA VAL A 617 -27.71 3.32 -3.24
C VAL A 617 -26.32 3.78 -3.71
N ASN A 618 -26.24 4.35 -4.91
CA ASN A 618 -25.02 4.88 -5.52
C ASN A 618 -24.89 6.41 -5.39
N SER A 619 -25.78 7.06 -4.64
CA SER A 619 -25.77 8.52 -4.53
C SER A 619 -24.43 9.04 -3.97
N PRO A 620 -23.83 10.09 -4.56
CA PRO A 620 -22.65 10.73 -3.98
C PRO A 620 -22.96 11.40 -2.63
N LYS A 621 -24.25 11.63 -2.33
CA LYS A 621 -24.74 12.18 -1.05
C LYS A 621 -25.06 11.08 -0.01
N ALA A 622 -24.70 9.83 -0.28
CA ALA A 622 -24.89 8.74 0.67
C ALA A 622 -24.16 9.02 1.99
N CYS A 623 -24.84 8.77 3.11
CA CYS A 623 -24.33 8.97 4.45
C CYS A 623 -24.61 7.76 5.34
N TYR A 624 -23.83 7.66 6.41
CA TYR A 624 -23.83 6.55 7.35
C TYR A 624 -23.84 7.08 8.77
N GLN A 625 -24.45 6.33 9.68
CA GLN A 625 -24.50 6.66 11.11
C GLN A 625 -24.50 5.38 11.94
N ILE A 626 -23.88 5.38 13.12
CA ILE A 626 -23.93 4.21 14.02
C ILE A 626 -25.36 3.91 14.47
N ALA A 627 -25.70 2.63 14.50
CA ALA A 627 -26.98 2.15 15.02
C ALA A 627 -27.15 2.57 16.49
N PRO A 628 -28.30 3.15 16.88
CA PRO A 628 -28.51 3.70 18.22
C PRO A 628 -28.29 2.66 19.32
N GLU A 629 -28.71 1.41 19.09
CA GLU A 629 -28.55 0.34 20.06
C GLU A 629 -27.10 -0.04 20.27
N LEU A 630 -26.29 -0.05 19.20
CA LEU A 630 -24.86 -0.35 19.32
C LEU A 630 -24.11 0.78 20.03
N HIS A 631 -24.45 2.04 19.75
CA HIS A 631 -23.82 3.18 20.41
C HIS A 631 -23.96 3.11 21.94
N ASN A 632 -25.15 2.75 22.46
CA ASN A 632 -25.37 2.55 23.89
C ASN A 632 -24.49 1.46 24.52
N VAL A 633 -24.12 0.44 23.74
CA VAL A 633 -23.16 -0.58 24.18
C VAL A 633 -21.75 -0.02 24.16
N LEU A 634 -21.36 0.66 23.08
CA LEU A 634 -20.01 1.19 22.86
C LEU A 634 -19.58 2.19 23.94
N ILE A 635 -20.49 3.06 24.42
CA ILE A 635 -20.19 4.00 25.51
C ILE A 635 -19.89 3.32 26.87
N SER A 636 -20.20 2.01 26.98
CA SER A 636 -19.89 1.19 28.16
C SER A 636 -18.58 0.40 28.04
N TYR A 637 -17.84 0.54 26.93
CA TYR A 637 -16.59 -0.17 26.72
C TYR A 637 -15.55 0.15 27.82
N GLY A 638 -14.90 -0.89 28.35
CA GLY A 638 -13.98 -0.79 29.47
C GLY A 638 -14.64 -0.67 30.85
N LYS A 639 -15.98 -0.55 30.93
CA LYS A 639 -16.74 -0.55 32.19
C LYS A 639 -17.22 -1.96 32.54
N LYS A 640 -17.60 -2.17 33.81
CA LYS A 640 -18.12 -3.45 34.32
C LYS A 640 -19.36 -3.95 33.57
N GLN A 641 -20.16 -3.03 33.02
CA GLN A 641 -21.40 -3.32 32.30
C GLN A 641 -21.19 -3.77 30.84
N TRP A 642 -19.96 -3.68 30.31
CA TRP A 642 -19.67 -3.99 28.91
C TRP A 642 -20.19 -5.36 28.46
N ASP A 643 -19.82 -6.41 29.18
CA ASP A 643 -20.13 -7.80 28.79
C ASP A 643 -21.64 -8.07 28.80
N GLU A 644 -22.37 -7.50 29.76
CA GLU A 644 -23.83 -7.63 29.87
C GLU A 644 -24.53 -6.88 28.73
N ASN A 645 -24.14 -5.62 28.49
CA ASN A 645 -24.70 -4.79 27.42
C ASN A 645 -24.45 -5.40 26.04
N LEU A 646 -23.24 -5.89 25.80
CA LEU A 646 -22.87 -6.54 24.54
C LEU A 646 -23.69 -7.81 24.33
N LYS A 647 -23.85 -8.65 25.35
CA LYS A 647 -24.65 -9.88 25.25
C LYS A 647 -26.12 -9.59 24.91
N LEU A 648 -26.71 -8.58 25.55
CA LEU A 648 -28.08 -8.14 25.27
C LEU A 648 -28.24 -7.66 23.82
N TYR A 649 -27.31 -6.82 23.35
CA TYR A 649 -27.32 -6.35 21.96
C TYR A 649 -27.18 -7.50 20.96
N MET A 650 -26.23 -8.41 21.19
CA MET A 650 -26.02 -9.56 20.30
C MET A 650 -27.27 -10.45 20.20
N GLY A 651 -28.04 -10.61 21.29
CA GLY A 651 -29.30 -11.35 21.28
C GLY A 651 -30.45 -10.68 20.50
N GLN A 652 -30.41 -9.36 20.31
CA GLN A 652 -31.45 -8.61 19.60
C GLN A 652 -31.05 -8.22 18.17
N ARG A 653 -29.78 -8.38 17.81
CA ARG A 653 -29.16 -7.87 16.58
C ARG A 653 -29.85 -8.30 15.30
N GLU A 654 -30.22 -9.57 15.14
CA GLU A 654 -30.93 -10.04 13.94
C GLU A 654 -32.29 -9.36 13.77
N THR A 655 -33.01 -9.16 14.87
CA THR A 655 -34.31 -8.47 14.88
C THR A 655 -34.14 -7.00 14.46
N LEU A 656 -33.07 -6.35 14.92
CA LEU A 656 -32.74 -4.98 14.52
C LEU A 656 -32.39 -4.89 13.03
N ILE A 657 -31.55 -5.80 12.51
CA ILE A 657 -31.21 -5.86 11.08
C ILE A 657 -32.48 -6.02 10.24
N LYS A 658 -33.37 -6.95 10.60
CA LYS A 658 -34.66 -7.15 9.92
C LYS A 658 -35.52 -5.89 9.96
N ARG A 659 -35.62 -5.22 11.11
CA ARG A 659 -36.37 -3.96 11.26
C ARG A 659 -35.83 -2.86 10.34
N TYR A 660 -34.51 -2.71 10.26
CA TYR A 660 -33.86 -1.72 9.39
C TYR A 660 -34.00 -2.07 7.90
N ALA A 661 -33.95 -3.35 7.54
CA ALA A 661 -34.20 -3.82 6.17
C ALA A 661 -35.67 -3.57 5.76
N MET A 662 -36.63 -3.89 6.62
CA MET A 662 -38.07 -3.68 6.34
C MET A 662 -38.41 -2.20 6.11
N ALA A 663 -37.80 -1.29 6.89
CA ALA A 663 -37.98 0.15 6.70
C ALA A 663 -37.47 0.62 5.32
N ARG A 664 -36.41 -0.01 4.78
CA ARG A 664 -35.90 0.26 3.43
C ARG A 664 -36.74 -0.37 2.34
N ASP A 665 -37.24 -1.58 2.57
CA ASP A 665 -38.05 -2.32 1.58
C ASP A 665 -39.44 -1.68 1.38
N MET A 666 -39.98 -1.01 2.40
CA MET A 666 -41.24 -0.24 2.27
C MET A 666 -41.13 0.93 1.29
N GLU A 667 -39.91 1.41 1.01
CA GLU A 667 -39.65 2.56 0.14
C GLU A 667 -39.27 2.14 -1.31
N GLN A 668 -39.28 0.83 -1.62
CA GLN A 668 -39.05 0.32 -2.98
C GLN A 668 -40.26 0.56 -3.90
N ILE A 669 -40.01 0.72 -5.19
CA ILE A 669 -41.05 0.99 -6.19
C ILE A 669 -41.58 -0.34 -6.75
N PRO A 670 -42.86 -0.69 -6.56
CA PRO A 670 -43.43 -1.86 -7.20
C PRO A 670 -43.66 -1.63 -8.69
N LEU A 671 -43.33 -2.64 -9.50
CA LEU A 671 -43.53 -2.68 -10.95
C LEU A 671 -44.16 -4.03 -11.34
N ILE A 672 -45.35 -3.97 -11.93
CA ILE A 672 -46.05 -5.14 -12.48
C ILE A 672 -45.57 -5.33 -13.92
N ILE A 673 -45.03 -6.51 -14.23
CA ILE A 673 -44.52 -6.85 -15.56
C ILE A 673 -45.62 -7.54 -16.39
N ASP A 674 -46.33 -8.48 -15.78
CA ASP A 674 -47.47 -9.21 -16.34
C ASP A 674 -48.42 -9.67 -15.20
N GLU A 675 -49.53 -10.35 -15.53
CA GLU A 675 -50.55 -10.77 -14.56
C GLU A 675 -50.01 -11.69 -13.44
N GLU A 676 -48.89 -12.38 -13.68
CA GLU A 676 -48.27 -13.33 -12.74
C GLU A 676 -46.99 -12.80 -12.10
N THR A 677 -46.39 -11.71 -12.62
CA THR A 677 -45.07 -11.23 -12.20
C THR A 677 -45.07 -9.78 -11.75
N THR A 678 -44.75 -9.57 -10.46
CA THR A 678 -44.42 -8.26 -9.89
C THR A 678 -42.98 -8.24 -9.40
N ILE A 679 -42.22 -7.22 -9.81
CA ILE A 679 -40.85 -6.97 -9.36
C ILE A 679 -40.77 -5.69 -8.53
N LYS A 680 -39.74 -5.59 -7.70
CA LYS A 680 -39.46 -4.39 -6.89
C LYS A 680 -38.19 -3.71 -7.40
N LEU A 681 -38.31 -2.44 -7.75
CA LEU A 681 -37.17 -1.60 -8.12
C LEU A 681 -36.70 -0.81 -6.90
N SER A 682 -35.41 -0.50 -6.84
CA SER A 682 -34.85 0.42 -5.85
C SER A 682 -35.45 1.82 -5.97
N ALA A 683 -35.36 2.62 -4.92
CA ALA A 683 -35.87 3.99 -4.92
C ALA A 683 -34.91 4.92 -5.69
N GLY A 684 -35.45 5.80 -6.52
CA GLY A 684 -34.70 6.86 -7.21
C GLY A 684 -35.18 7.16 -8.63
N GLU A 685 -34.76 8.30 -9.17
CA GLU A 685 -35.17 8.81 -10.50
C GLU A 685 -34.91 7.80 -11.64
N HIS A 686 -33.79 7.05 -11.57
CA HIS A 686 -33.45 6.04 -12.58
C HIS A 686 -34.47 4.90 -12.63
N SER A 687 -34.84 4.38 -11.46
CA SER A 687 -35.80 3.29 -11.31
C SER A 687 -37.23 3.75 -11.61
N GLU A 688 -37.56 5.02 -11.33
CA GLU A 688 -38.80 5.66 -11.78
C GLU A 688 -38.89 5.74 -13.31
N LEU A 689 -37.78 6.10 -13.97
CA LEU A 689 -37.73 6.15 -15.43
C LEU A 689 -37.80 4.76 -16.07
N ILE A 690 -37.16 3.74 -15.48
CA ILE A 690 -37.32 2.33 -15.88
C ILE A 690 -38.80 1.92 -15.80
N LYS A 691 -39.48 2.26 -14.70
CA LYS A 691 -40.92 2.03 -14.56
C LYS A 691 -41.70 2.74 -15.65
N ALA A 692 -41.41 4.01 -15.93
CA ALA A 692 -42.08 4.79 -16.97
C ALA A 692 -41.85 4.18 -18.38
N ILE A 693 -40.67 3.66 -18.68
CA ILE A 693 -40.42 2.95 -19.94
C ILE A 693 -41.37 1.76 -20.10
N ILE A 694 -41.55 0.96 -19.04
CA ILE A 694 -42.35 -0.26 -19.12
C ILE A 694 -43.85 0.05 -19.15
N ILE A 695 -44.33 1.04 -18.37
CA ILE A 695 -45.77 1.32 -18.26
C ILE A 695 -46.27 2.41 -19.23
N GLU A 696 -45.40 3.29 -19.72
CA GLU A 696 -45.77 4.36 -20.64
C GLU A 696 -45.25 4.13 -22.06
N PHE A 697 -43.94 3.89 -22.23
CA PHE A 697 -43.34 3.68 -23.57
C PHE A 697 -43.81 2.37 -24.19
N GLY A 698 -43.68 1.25 -23.46
CA GLY A 698 -44.04 -0.09 -23.93
C GLY A 698 -45.45 -0.14 -24.55
N PRO A 699 -46.52 0.23 -23.81
CA PRO A 699 -47.88 0.20 -24.34
C PRO A 699 -48.15 1.11 -25.55
N ARG A 700 -47.35 2.18 -25.74
CA ARG A 700 -47.56 3.16 -26.83
C ARG A 700 -46.80 2.82 -28.10
N PHE A 701 -45.54 2.42 -27.97
CA PHE A 701 -44.64 2.22 -29.10
C PHE A 701 -44.35 0.74 -29.39
N ALA A 702 -44.70 -0.15 -28.47
CA ALA A 702 -44.55 -1.59 -28.60
C ALA A 702 -45.73 -2.34 -27.92
N PRO A 703 -46.99 -2.06 -28.32
CA PRO A 703 -48.17 -2.64 -27.67
C PRO A 703 -48.14 -4.18 -27.68
N GLY A 704 -48.28 -4.78 -26.50
CA GLY A 704 -48.20 -6.24 -26.33
C GLY A 704 -46.78 -6.80 -26.42
N ALA A 705 -45.75 -5.95 -26.36
CA ALA A 705 -44.37 -6.42 -26.25
C ALA A 705 -44.11 -7.10 -24.90
N GLU A 706 -43.33 -8.15 -24.94
CA GLU A 706 -42.89 -8.91 -23.79
C GLU A 706 -41.67 -8.23 -23.16
N VAL A 707 -41.69 -7.97 -21.84
CA VAL A 707 -40.48 -7.54 -21.14
C VAL A 707 -39.53 -8.73 -21.07
N ILE A 708 -38.30 -8.56 -21.57
CA ILE A 708 -37.26 -9.61 -21.57
C ILE A 708 -36.27 -9.37 -20.44
N TYR A 709 -35.87 -8.12 -20.22
CA TYR A 709 -34.86 -7.77 -19.23
C TYR A 709 -35.17 -6.43 -18.57
N VAL A 710 -34.96 -6.35 -17.25
CA VAL A 710 -34.97 -5.11 -16.47
C VAL A 710 -33.76 -5.10 -15.53
N GLY A 711 -32.82 -4.19 -15.78
CA GLY A 711 -31.64 -3.96 -14.96
C GLY A 711 -31.82 -2.75 -14.06
N ASP A 712 -31.91 -2.97 -12.74
CA ASP A 712 -31.94 -1.89 -11.75
C ASP A 712 -30.67 -1.91 -10.90
N THR A 713 -29.99 -0.76 -10.80
CA THR A 713 -28.68 -0.63 -10.14
C THR A 713 -28.67 -0.96 -8.64
N GLY A 714 -29.83 -1.03 -7.98
CA GLY A 714 -29.96 -1.30 -6.55
C GLY A 714 -30.63 -2.62 -6.16
N ALA A 715 -31.29 -3.33 -7.08
CA ALA A 715 -32.02 -4.56 -6.78
C ALA A 715 -31.14 -5.81 -6.99
N LYS A 716 -31.05 -6.70 -5.98
CA LYS A 716 -30.35 -7.99 -6.10
C LYS A 716 -31.05 -8.98 -7.06
N ASN A 717 -32.30 -8.72 -7.44
CA ASN A 717 -33.13 -9.57 -8.29
C ASN A 717 -33.61 -8.76 -9.51
N GLY A 718 -32.76 -8.61 -10.53
CA GLY A 718 -33.20 -8.13 -11.84
C GLY A 718 -34.16 -9.13 -12.50
N TYR A 719 -35.06 -8.66 -13.36
CA TYR A 719 -35.95 -9.53 -14.13
C TYR A 719 -35.26 -9.92 -15.43
N PHE A 720 -35.15 -11.21 -15.73
CA PHE A 720 -34.52 -11.67 -16.98
C PHE A 720 -35.14 -12.98 -17.49
N LYS A 721 -35.72 -12.95 -18.69
CA LYS A 721 -36.19 -14.12 -19.43
C LYS A 721 -35.08 -14.65 -20.35
N THR A 722 -34.06 -15.28 -19.77
CA THR A 722 -32.88 -15.77 -20.50
C THR A 722 -33.23 -16.74 -21.64
N GLU A 723 -34.09 -17.73 -21.38
CA GLU A 723 -34.52 -18.70 -22.40
C GLU A 723 -35.21 -18.02 -23.58
N ARG A 724 -36.02 -16.99 -23.30
CA ARG A 724 -36.72 -16.25 -24.33
C ARG A 724 -35.78 -15.43 -25.22
N LEU A 725 -34.73 -14.85 -24.62
CA LEU A 725 -33.70 -14.14 -25.39
C LEU A 725 -32.87 -15.10 -26.24
N LYS A 726 -32.58 -16.29 -25.72
CA LYS A 726 -31.89 -17.37 -26.44
C LYS A 726 -32.69 -17.88 -27.64
N GLU A 727 -34.01 -18.01 -27.52
CA GLU A 727 -34.89 -18.32 -28.66
C GLU A 727 -34.81 -17.29 -29.80
N LEU A 728 -34.48 -16.03 -29.47
CA LEU A 728 -34.25 -14.96 -30.44
C LEU A 728 -32.82 -14.97 -30.99
N GLY A 729 -32.02 -15.99 -30.72
CA GLY A 729 -30.65 -16.16 -31.22
C GLY A 729 -29.59 -15.38 -30.47
N VAL A 730 -29.92 -14.78 -29.31
CA VAL A 730 -28.97 -13.99 -28.51
C VAL A 730 -28.64 -14.73 -27.23
N GLU A 731 -27.39 -15.14 -27.08
CA GLU A 731 -26.85 -15.68 -25.83
C GLU A 731 -25.91 -14.63 -25.21
N VAL A 732 -26.13 -14.31 -23.92
CA VAL A 732 -25.36 -13.30 -23.21
C VAL A 732 -24.58 -13.96 -22.08
N ASP A 733 -23.25 -13.87 -22.13
CA ASP A 733 -22.38 -14.29 -21.03
C ASP A 733 -22.48 -13.34 -19.82
N ASN A 734 -22.16 -13.83 -18.62
CA ASN A 734 -22.15 -13.07 -17.36
C ASN A 734 -21.26 -11.79 -17.34
N HIS A 735 -20.59 -11.45 -18.43
CA HIS A 735 -19.67 -10.31 -18.56
C HIS A 735 -20.15 -9.22 -19.55
N GLY A 736 -21.22 -9.47 -20.32
CA GLY A 736 -21.77 -8.48 -21.26
C GLY A 736 -22.65 -7.44 -20.56
N LYS A 737 -22.41 -6.15 -20.81
CA LYS A 737 -23.21 -5.07 -20.21
C LYS A 737 -24.53 -4.87 -20.97
N MET A 738 -25.60 -5.52 -20.49
CA MET A 738 -26.98 -5.35 -20.97
C MET A 738 -27.47 -3.90 -20.92
N PRO A 739 -28.45 -3.49 -21.76
CA PRO A 739 -29.16 -2.21 -21.60
C PRO A 739 -30.14 -2.27 -20.42
N ASP A 740 -30.56 -1.11 -19.89
CA ASP A 740 -31.43 -1.05 -18.71
C ASP A 740 -32.79 -1.78 -18.90
N VAL A 741 -33.41 -1.70 -20.07
CA VAL A 741 -34.66 -2.41 -20.39
C VAL A 741 -34.58 -3.05 -21.78
N VAL A 742 -35.04 -4.30 -21.90
CA VAL A 742 -35.23 -4.99 -23.19
C VAL A 742 -36.70 -5.39 -23.36
N LEU A 743 -37.33 -4.94 -24.44
CA LEU A 743 -38.70 -5.31 -24.81
C LEU A 743 -38.71 -6.06 -26.15
N TYR A 744 -39.42 -7.18 -26.23
CA TYR A 744 -39.60 -7.94 -27.47
C TYR A 744 -41.02 -7.79 -28.02
N TRP A 745 -41.15 -7.14 -29.17
CA TRP A 745 -42.44 -6.97 -29.84
C TRP A 745 -42.64 -8.02 -30.93
N LYS A 746 -43.36 -9.09 -30.57
CA LYS A 746 -43.57 -10.28 -31.41
C LYS A 746 -44.21 -9.97 -32.76
N GLU A 747 -45.15 -9.02 -32.82
CA GLU A 747 -45.89 -8.70 -34.05
C GLU A 747 -44.99 -8.14 -35.16
N LYS A 748 -44.03 -7.27 -34.79
CA LYS A 748 -43.08 -6.66 -35.71
C LYS A 748 -41.73 -7.38 -35.75
N ASN A 749 -41.55 -8.38 -34.89
CA ASN A 749 -40.28 -9.06 -34.66
C ASN A 749 -39.15 -8.06 -34.34
N TRP A 750 -39.39 -7.17 -33.36
CA TRP A 750 -38.42 -6.15 -32.93
C TRP A 750 -37.99 -6.34 -31.48
N LEU A 751 -36.71 -6.08 -31.21
CA LEU A 751 -36.14 -5.94 -29.88
C LEU A 751 -35.81 -4.47 -29.62
N PHE A 752 -36.49 -3.87 -28.65
CA PHE A 752 -36.17 -2.54 -28.15
C PHE A 752 -35.09 -2.67 -27.08
N LEU A 753 -33.96 -2.03 -27.31
CA LEU A 753 -32.81 -1.93 -26.40
C LEU A 753 -32.80 -0.51 -25.83
N ILE A 754 -33.24 -0.36 -24.57
CA ILE A 754 -33.58 0.94 -23.99
C ILE A 754 -32.63 1.26 -22.83
N GLU A 755 -31.96 2.41 -22.89
CA GLU A 755 -31.16 2.96 -21.78
C GLU A 755 -31.90 4.10 -21.06
N SER A 756 -31.89 4.09 -19.73
CA SER A 756 -32.54 5.05 -18.84
C SER A 756 -31.54 6.12 -18.36
N VAL A 757 -31.56 7.28 -19.01
CA VAL A 757 -30.58 8.34 -18.79
C VAL A 757 -31.04 9.30 -17.70
N THR A 758 -30.56 9.05 -16.48
CA THR A 758 -30.69 9.95 -15.32
C THR A 758 -29.34 10.43 -14.80
N SER A 759 -28.38 9.55 -14.55
CA SER A 759 -27.01 9.92 -14.17
C SER A 759 -25.92 9.16 -14.92
N HIS A 760 -26.28 8.14 -15.70
CA HIS A 760 -25.40 7.37 -16.58
C HIS A 760 -25.63 7.81 -18.03
N GLY A 761 -24.61 7.65 -18.89
CA GLY A 761 -24.61 8.19 -20.26
C GLY A 761 -25.60 7.50 -21.23
N PRO A 762 -25.94 8.17 -22.36
CA PRO A 762 -26.93 7.70 -23.34
C PRO A 762 -26.40 6.58 -24.24
N VAL A 763 -27.22 6.14 -25.20
CA VAL A 763 -26.74 5.35 -26.35
C VAL A 763 -25.90 6.25 -27.27
N ASP A 764 -24.65 6.44 -26.90
CA ASP A 764 -23.64 7.12 -27.72
C ASP A 764 -23.11 6.19 -28.84
N GLY A 765 -22.29 6.72 -29.75
CA GLY A 765 -21.78 5.95 -30.89
C GLY A 765 -20.99 4.69 -30.48
N LYS A 766 -20.34 4.71 -29.31
CA LYS A 766 -19.62 3.54 -28.78
C LYS A 766 -20.60 2.51 -28.23
N ARG A 767 -21.56 2.94 -27.42
CA ARG A 767 -22.57 2.09 -26.78
C ARG A 767 -23.51 1.46 -27.81
N HIS A 768 -23.86 2.20 -28.86
CA HIS A 768 -24.59 1.68 -30.02
C HIS A 768 -23.80 0.54 -30.68
N GLY A 769 -22.50 0.73 -30.92
CA GLY A 769 -21.61 -0.32 -31.45
C GLY A 769 -21.54 -1.56 -30.55
N GLU A 770 -21.40 -1.37 -29.22
CA GLU A 770 -21.39 -2.45 -28.24
C GLU A 770 -22.69 -3.27 -28.27
N LEU A 771 -23.85 -2.59 -28.22
CA LEU A 771 -25.15 -3.26 -28.24
C LEU A 771 -25.39 -3.96 -29.59
N LYS A 772 -24.99 -3.36 -30.71
CA LYS A 772 -25.08 -3.97 -32.03
C LYS A 772 -24.25 -5.25 -32.14
N THR A 773 -23.06 -5.26 -31.56
CA THR A 773 -22.23 -6.48 -31.47
C THR A 773 -22.85 -7.50 -30.52
N LEU A 774 -23.32 -7.08 -29.35
CA LEU A 774 -23.89 -7.98 -28.35
C LEU A 774 -25.15 -8.69 -28.85
N PHE A 775 -25.97 -8.01 -29.65
CA PHE A 775 -27.21 -8.55 -30.22
C PHE A 775 -27.06 -8.92 -31.71
N SER A 776 -25.84 -9.08 -32.23
CA SER A 776 -25.60 -9.25 -33.68
C SER A 776 -26.23 -10.52 -34.27
N THR A 777 -26.43 -11.54 -33.44
CA THR A 777 -27.03 -12.83 -33.83
C THR A 777 -28.53 -12.86 -33.67
N SER A 778 -29.15 -11.72 -33.29
CA SER A 778 -30.60 -11.67 -33.07
C SER A 778 -31.37 -11.94 -34.36
N SER A 779 -32.41 -12.78 -34.26
CA SER A 779 -33.39 -12.99 -35.32
C SER A 779 -34.44 -11.87 -35.42
N ALA A 780 -34.45 -10.93 -34.45
CA ALA A 780 -35.33 -9.77 -34.40
C ALA A 780 -34.60 -8.50 -34.87
N GLY A 781 -35.34 -7.55 -35.44
CA GLY A 781 -34.82 -6.21 -35.76
C GLY A 781 -34.50 -5.43 -34.48
N LEU A 782 -33.36 -4.74 -34.44
CA LEU A 782 -32.93 -4.00 -33.26
C LEU A 782 -33.40 -2.54 -33.33
N VAL A 783 -34.03 -2.06 -32.27
CA VAL A 783 -34.44 -0.66 -32.09
C VAL A 783 -33.74 -0.12 -30.86
N TYR A 784 -32.92 0.91 -31.02
CA TYR A 784 -32.15 1.52 -29.93
C TYR A 784 -32.89 2.74 -29.43
N VAL A 785 -33.17 2.80 -28.13
CA VAL A 785 -33.92 3.90 -27.53
C VAL A 785 -33.13 4.47 -26.35
N THR A 786 -32.96 5.78 -26.34
CA THR A 786 -32.51 6.51 -25.17
C THR A 786 -33.70 7.19 -24.50
N ALA A 787 -34.01 6.80 -23.28
CA ALA A 787 -35.10 7.35 -22.50
C ALA A 787 -34.59 8.42 -21.52
N PHE A 788 -35.27 9.57 -21.49
CA PHE A 788 -35.01 10.65 -20.55
C PHE A 788 -36.24 10.93 -19.68
N PRO A 789 -36.05 11.44 -18.45
CA PRO A 789 -37.19 11.86 -17.63
C PRO A 789 -37.89 13.09 -18.25
N SER A 790 -37.14 13.98 -18.92
CA SER A 790 -37.66 15.20 -19.53
C SER A 790 -36.85 15.71 -20.71
N ARG A 791 -37.45 16.56 -21.54
CA ARG A 791 -36.75 17.19 -22.70
C ARG A 791 -35.60 18.10 -22.28
N SER A 792 -35.65 18.69 -21.08
CA SER A 792 -34.58 19.59 -20.60
C SER A 792 -33.24 18.87 -20.40
N ARG A 793 -33.27 17.59 -20.03
CA ARG A 793 -32.08 16.75 -19.85
C ARG A 793 -31.33 16.45 -21.14
N LEU A 794 -32.01 16.44 -22.29
CA LEU A 794 -31.39 16.14 -23.58
C LEU A 794 -30.20 17.07 -23.90
N LYS A 795 -30.27 18.33 -23.45
CA LYS A 795 -29.27 19.36 -23.76
C LYS A 795 -27.85 18.98 -23.31
N GLU A 796 -27.72 18.17 -22.27
CA GLU A 796 -26.43 17.72 -21.73
C GLU A 796 -25.76 16.63 -22.59
N TYR A 797 -26.53 15.98 -23.49
CA TYR A 797 -26.11 14.77 -24.18
C TYR A 797 -26.25 14.82 -25.70
N LEU A 798 -26.85 15.88 -26.23
CA LEU A 798 -27.18 16.00 -27.65
C LEU A 798 -25.98 15.75 -28.58
N ASP A 799 -24.79 16.27 -28.21
CA ASP A 799 -23.57 16.20 -29.03
C ASP A 799 -22.97 14.79 -29.14
N VAL A 800 -23.36 13.86 -28.26
CA VAL A 800 -22.81 12.50 -28.19
C VAL A 800 -23.80 11.42 -28.61
N MET A 801 -25.06 11.79 -28.89
CA MET A 801 -26.10 10.84 -29.30
C MET A 801 -25.74 10.14 -30.63
N SER A 802 -25.91 8.83 -30.69
CA SER A 802 -25.73 8.11 -31.96
C SER A 802 -26.86 8.43 -32.94
N TRP A 803 -26.50 8.63 -34.20
CA TRP A 803 -27.45 8.54 -35.32
C TRP A 803 -28.05 7.12 -35.39
N GLU A 804 -29.16 6.96 -36.11
CA GLU A 804 -29.92 5.70 -36.22
C GLU A 804 -30.50 5.20 -34.88
N THR A 805 -30.78 6.13 -33.95
CA THR A 805 -31.41 5.81 -32.67
C THR A 805 -32.66 6.66 -32.43
N GLU A 806 -33.47 6.20 -31.49
CA GLU A 806 -34.67 6.87 -31.02
C GLU A 806 -34.45 7.51 -29.65
N ILE A 807 -35.12 8.64 -29.42
CA ILE A 807 -35.18 9.28 -28.10
C ILE A 807 -36.63 9.35 -27.63
N TRP A 808 -36.86 8.94 -26.38
CA TRP A 808 -38.15 9.03 -25.72
C TRP A 808 -38.06 9.87 -24.44
N PHE A 809 -39.15 10.58 -24.11
CA PHE A 809 -39.23 11.42 -22.91
C PHE A 809 -40.43 11.01 -22.07
N ALA A 810 -40.21 10.74 -20.78
CA ALA A 810 -41.28 10.40 -19.86
C ALA A 810 -42.27 11.55 -19.62
N ASP A 811 -41.80 12.82 -19.67
CA ASP A 811 -42.66 14.02 -19.57
C ASP A 811 -43.53 14.27 -20.82
N SER A 812 -43.23 13.60 -21.93
CA SER A 812 -43.91 13.76 -23.22
C SER A 812 -44.17 12.38 -23.85
N PRO A 813 -44.86 11.46 -23.14
CA PRO A 813 -44.79 10.03 -23.40
C PRO A 813 -45.42 9.61 -24.72
N THR A 814 -46.19 10.48 -25.37
CA THR A 814 -46.85 10.25 -26.66
C THR A 814 -45.97 10.53 -27.88
N HIS A 815 -44.76 11.06 -27.69
CA HIS A 815 -43.88 11.49 -28.77
C HIS A 815 -42.54 10.74 -28.73
N LEU A 816 -41.93 10.60 -29.90
CA LEU A 816 -40.59 10.03 -30.10
C LEU A 816 -39.79 11.01 -30.97
N MET A 817 -38.48 11.09 -30.75
CA MET A 817 -37.56 11.81 -31.63
C MET A 817 -36.64 10.83 -32.32
N HIS A 818 -36.62 10.87 -33.65
CA HIS A 818 -35.80 10.01 -34.49
C HIS A 818 -34.54 10.74 -34.95
N LEU A 819 -33.37 10.15 -34.73
CA LEU A 819 -32.07 10.72 -35.13
C LEU A 819 -31.58 10.11 -36.46
N ASN A 820 -32.30 10.37 -37.56
CA ASN A 820 -31.85 10.13 -38.94
C ASN A 820 -32.78 10.83 -39.96
N GLY A 821 -32.50 10.74 -41.27
CA GLY A 821 -33.21 11.54 -42.29
C GLY A 821 -33.63 10.87 -43.60
N ASP A 822 -33.27 9.61 -43.86
CA ASP A 822 -33.48 8.97 -45.17
C ASP A 822 -34.91 8.46 -45.41
N ARG A 823 -35.74 8.34 -44.36
CA ARG A 823 -37.07 7.66 -44.43
C ARG A 823 -38.29 8.48 -44.04
N PHE A 824 -38.14 9.66 -43.42
CA PHE A 824 -39.24 10.28 -42.65
C PHE A 824 -39.65 11.71 -43.07
N LEU A 825 -39.17 12.22 -44.21
CA LEU A 825 -39.58 13.55 -44.69
C LEU A 825 -40.95 13.50 -45.38
N GLY A 826 -41.93 14.16 -44.77
CA GLY A 826 -43.28 14.35 -45.31
C GLY A 826 -44.12 15.23 -44.40
N PRO A 827 -45.20 15.86 -44.90
CA PRO A 827 -46.09 16.65 -44.07
C PRO A 827 -46.85 15.77 -43.07
N HIS A 828 -46.92 16.20 -41.81
CA HIS A 828 -47.85 15.59 -40.85
C HIS A 828 -49.27 15.98 -41.25
N THR A 829 -50.08 15.01 -41.69
CA THR A 829 -51.53 15.20 -41.81
C THR A 829 -52.14 15.09 -40.43
N SER A 830 -52.66 16.21 -39.93
CA SER A 830 -53.40 16.35 -38.67
C SER A 830 -54.67 15.52 -38.61
#